data_AF-A0A1V5DR22-F1
#
_entry.id   AF-A0A1V5DR22-F1
#
_cell.length_a   1.000
_cell.length_b   1.000
_cell.length_c   1.000
_cell.angle_alpha   90.00
_cell.angle_beta   90.00
_cell.angle_gamma   90.00
#
_symmetry.space_group_name_H-M   'P 1'
#
loop_
_entity.id
_entity.type
_entity.pdbx_description
1 polymer ?
#
loop_
_entity_poly.entity_id
_entity_poly.type
_entity_poly.pdbx_seq_one_letter_code
_entity_poly.pdbx_strand_id
1 'polypeptide(L)'
;MIVTTRSEITAFIQAHLSPPAGLTFYSSLESVRRDAMTLGYTSVLERAWAEIKINGALCLNGRPLLYVKEHGRSFSSFERVRLQRLVWNQGVANVLVLADPESVYIYSGLTEPPGDKGDEGVATGGLVEMMTLVDYTQRIKQFSHALATGHYYEVHQECFQPEQSVDSWLLNNLRALRDAFIKGEDALTTKDAHSFIGRMLFLCYLLDRRIISVGAPDRHSTGTMTLVRKLELLDDQSRMEFLYTLFADLKCRFNGNMFDQDIEAERHRMSGSHIETLIQFLGGHSVANGQRTLGFWPYDFKMIPIETISAIYQDFLSTEDEESQRRSGAFYTPRFLAEMVIDVALGENHDSLNWSFLDPACGSGIFLVILFNRLTNHWLRTQPTRVHYSTKADKLQEILRNQIFGVDVEETACRIACFSLYLAYLDFFDPPDILQYIEKTKKPLPKLLDYGANASDRPSADLPVIHKANFLAGEALAGKTFDCIIGNPPWEGRQGKQLAQKFVEAAPSFLQQDGIGCLLLPSKMLQNQTNAFQGKWLVRVTLEKVLQLADYSFLLFQKALCPAVITRFKNVPPDVYRHEVEFVAPKFNREGLRQGVIIVDPSARVRIPMVDILSATKSNTAPVIWKRHLWGTRRDQKLLDLLQSLPALSEQIDVLSELRRHRSERTKRWISGQGIKPWPLAKTKSDRDLKPIAWPPDTPFIEATEWNSDLFVLKGDAITLEERLKKKSYRTDVLYSQPPSELFRAPIVLVSQGFGKVAYCDFDVLFQDSLQSIAGPEEDRELLMFLAAFLRSGLARYFLFHTSANWGSERDKVHLSELLRVPFPLPTDDSVAQDAEGIVEQVARQIQELRNEPNDGSADYLPLADATPARARETSFRRRKNVEALQEKLNVLIYRYFGLTEQEISLIEDTTRVFEPSSTPTTWRSPQTVTLDPLESTNVKPYSTDGLRVYAETLSSTLNRWAISEGSQHLVKADAASDNQTGLAVVAVRLEEDRSAAGAAALSKQLTEILADAYMHSSKKDGMLFYRRDLFLFQSDQILIVRPNILLNWTRTAALNDAAKIYGEISLGRKRA
;
A
#
# COMPACT_ATOMS: atom_id res chain seq x y z
N MET A 1 32.36 -4.22 39.57
CA MET A 1 31.66 -3.54 40.68
C MET A 1 30.33 -3.03 40.16
N ILE A 2 29.23 -3.57 40.66
CA ILE A 2 27.87 -3.18 40.30
C ILE A 2 27.50 -2.01 41.20
N VAL A 3 27.44 -0.81 40.63
CA VAL A 3 26.78 0.34 41.24
C VAL A 3 25.46 0.49 40.50
N THR A 4 24.42 -0.16 41.02
CA THR A 4 23.03 0.21 40.73
C THR A 4 22.72 1.44 41.58
N THR A 5 23.05 2.63 41.08
CA THR A 5 22.33 3.83 41.50
C THR A 5 20.97 3.79 40.83
N ARG A 6 19.90 3.69 41.64
CA ARG A 6 18.59 4.20 41.21
C ARG A 6 18.82 5.66 40.83
N SER A 7 18.85 5.96 39.54
CA SER A 7 18.72 7.33 39.07
C SER A 7 17.42 7.86 39.67
N GLU A 8 17.49 8.90 40.49
CA GLU A 8 16.30 9.68 40.80
C GLU A 8 15.66 10.08 39.47
N ILE A 9 14.38 9.77 39.30
CA ILE A 9 13.65 10.13 38.09
C ILE A 9 13.50 11.64 38.15
N THR A 10 14.07 12.34 37.16
CA THR A 10 13.97 13.80 37.08
C THR A 10 12.53 14.23 36.85
N ALA A 11 12.18 15.46 37.23
CA ALA A 11 10.84 16.01 36.99
C ALA A 11 10.46 15.98 35.49
N PHE A 12 11.46 16.11 34.61
CA PHE A 12 11.30 15.98 33.17
C PHE A 12 10.89 14.57 32.74
N ILE A 13 11.60 13.52 33.19
CA ILE A 13 11.23 12.13 32.89
C ILE A 13 9.90 11.75 33.57
N GLN A 14 9.63 12.28 34.76
CA GLN A 14 8.37 12.08 35.48
C GLN A 14 7.18 12.56 34.64
N ALA A 15 7.32 13.67 33.91
CA ALA A 15 6.26 14.21 33.06
C ALA A 15 5.87 13.27 31.90
N HIS A 16 6.76 12.38 31.48
CA HIS A 16 6.51 11.37 30.44
C HIS A 16 5.83 10.09 30.97
N LEU A 17 5.80 9.84 32.29
CA LEU A 17 5.31 8.58 32.88
C LEU A 17 3.79 8.40 32.81
N SER A 18 3.04 9.47 32.51
CA SER A 18 1.59 9.45 32.35
C SER A 18 1.18 9.79 30.91
N PRO A 19 1.62 8.99 29.91
CA PRO A 19 1.26 9.26 28.52
C PRO A 19 -0.24 8.99 28.29
N PRO A 20 -0.86 9.58 27.24
CA PRO A 20 -2.21 9.23 26.82
C PRO A 20 -2.36 7.73 26.56
N ALA A 21 -3.56 7.19 26.69
CA ALA A 21 -3.76 5.76 26.51
C ALA A 21 -3.45 5.27 25.09
N GLY A 22 -2.95 4.03 25.02
CA GLY A 22 -2.40 3.44 23.80
C GLY A 22 -0.90 3.72 23.60
N LEU A 23 -0.34 4.70 24.31
CA LEU A 23 1.10 4.94 24.40
C LEU A 23 1.67 4.34 25.69
N THR A 24 2.90 3.86 25.61
CA THR A 24 3.64 3.37 26.77
C THR A 24 5.01 4.03 26.79
N PHE A 25 5.32 4.72 27.88
CA PHE A 25 6.63 5.30 28.09
C PHE A 25 7.48 4.34 28.94
N TYR A 26 8.58 3.85 28.36
CA TYR A 26 9.55 3.03 29.07
C TYR A 26 10.68 3.92 29.57
N SER A 27 10.80 4.05 30.89
CA SER A 27 11.88 4.77 31.56
C SER A 27 13.10 3.87 31.86
N SER A 28 13.03 2.58 31.58
CA SER A 28 14.11 1.63 31.87
C SER A 28 14.14 0.47 30.88
N LEU A 29 15.30 -0.17 30.76
CA LEU A 29 15.44 -1.36 29.94
C LEU A 29 14.70 -2.58 30.51
N GLU A 30 14.52 -2.64 31.82
CA GLU A 30 13.81 -3.72 32.48
C GLU A 30 12.31 -3.70 32.13
N SER A 31 11.70 -2.51 32.05
CA SER A 31 10.31 -2.38 31.63
C SER A 31 10.11 -2.74 30.15
N VAL A 32 11.07 -2.40 29.28
CA VAL A 32 11.07 -2.86 27.87
C VAL A 32 11.09 -4.39 27.81
N ARG A 33 12.06 -5.04 28.46
CA ARG A 33 12.23 -6.51 28.43
C ARG A 33 11.03 -7.28 28.96
N ARG A 34 10.28 -6.71 29.91
CA ARG A 34 9.09 -7.35 30.49
C ARG A 34 7.86 -7.23 29.60
N ASP A 35 7.79 -6.25 28.73
CA ASP A 35 6.62 -6.01 27.89
C ASP A 35 6.65 -6.83 26.59
N ALA A 36 5.67 -7.72 26.43
CA ALA A 36 5.52 -8.56 25.26
C ALA A 36 5.25 -7.77 23.97
N MET A 37 4.69 -6.55 24.08
CA MET A 37 4.45 -5.70 22.92
C MET A 37 5.75 -5.24 22.26
N THR A 38 6.86 -5.22 23.00
CA THR A 38 8.16 -4.76 22.48
C THR A 38 8.96 -5.85 21.77
N LEU A 39 8.49 -7.11 21.71
CA LEU A 39 9.28 -8.26 21.23
C LEU A 39 9.92 -8.06 19.84
N GLY A 40 9.24 -7.33 18.94
CA GLY A 40 9.76 -7.00 17.61
C GLY A 40 10.83 -5.89 17.60
N TYR A 41 10.93 -5.10 18.67
CA TYR A 41 11.81 -3.92 18.79
C TYR A 41 12.72 -3.96 20.02
N THR A 42 12.74 -5.04 20.80
CA THR A 42 13.55 -5.14 22.04
C THR A 42 15.02 -4.88 21.75
N SER A 43 15.61 -5.53 20.74
CA SER A 43 17.02 -5.33 20.37
C SER A 43 17.32 -3.91 19.88
N VAL A 44 16.35 -3.26 19.23
CA VAL A 44 16.44 -1.87 18.77
C VAL A 44 16.45 -0.91 19.96
N LEU A 45 15.53 -1.11 20.90
CA LEU A 45 15.44 -0.34 22.15
C LEU A 45 16.70 -0.54 23.01
N GLU A 46 17.17 -1.78 23.17
CA GLU A 46 18.42 -2.07 23.89
C GLU A 46 19.61 -1.30 23.33
N ARG A 47 19.74 -1.24 21.99
CA ARG A 47 20.77 -0.45 21.33
C ARG A 47 20.60 1.06 21.57
N ALA A 48 19.37 1.57 21.60
CA ALA A 48 19.14 2.98 21.93
C ALA A 48 19.63 3.31 23.35
N TRP A 49 19.36 2.46 24.34
CA TRP A 49 19.89 2.63 25.70
C TRP A 49 21.42 2.53 25.75
N ALA A 50 22.02 1.59 25.03
CA ALA A 50 23.47 1.37 25.05
C ALA A 50 24.26 2.48 24.33
N GLU A 51 23.83 2.87 23.13
CA GLU A 51 24.62 3.71 22.21
C GLU A 51 24.19 5.17 22.23
N ILE A 52 22.88 5.43 22.23
CA ILE A 52 22.33 6.79 22.27
C ILE A 52 22.33 7.31 23.72
N LYS A 53 22.25 6.39 24.70
CA LYS A 53 22.12 6.69 26.13
C LYS A 53 20.85 7.49 26.42
N ILE A 54 19.73 6.98 25.92
CA ILE A 54 18.41 7.56 26.19
C ILE A 54 18.01 7.35 27.65
N ASN A 55 17.21 8.28 28.16
CA ASN A 55 16.61 8.21 29.50
C ASN A 55 15.19 7.64 29.44
N GLY A 56 14.57 7.61 28.26
CA GLY A 56 13.31 6.92 28.04
C GLY A 56 12.90 6.82 26.58
N ALA A 57 11.94 5.96 26.31
CA ALA A 57 11.35 5.76 24.99
C ALA A 57 9.82 5.76 25.09
N LEU A 58 9.18 6.63 24.32
CA LEU A 58 7.74 6.60 24.11
C LEU A 58 7.44 5.68 22.93
N CYS A 59 6.65 4.64 23.20
CA CYS A 59 6.28 3.66 22.19
C CYS A 59 4.77 3.64 21.96
N LEU A 60 4.37 3.44 20.71
CA LEU A 60 2.99 3.20 20.33
C LEU A 60 2.82 1.71 20.06
N ASN A 61 2.44 0.98 21.11
CA ASN A 61 2.29 -0.47 21.12
C ASN A 61 3.61 -1.20 20.79
N GLY A 62 4.61 -0.97 21.62
CA GLY A 62 5.93 -1.57 21.51
C GLY A 62 6.84 -1.01 20.42
N ARG A 63 6.30 -0.35 19.39
CA ARG A 63 7.09 0.38 18.40
C ARG A 63 7.57 1.73 18.95
N PRO A 64 8.89 2.03 18.89
CA PRO A 64 9.41 3.34 19.26
C PRO A 64 8.86 4.46 18.38
N LEU A 65 8.26 5.49 18.98
CA LEU A 65 7.91 6.75 18.27
C LEU A 65 8.92 7.85 18.57
N LEU A 66 9.33 7.92 19.84
CA LEU A 66 10.10 9.03 20.36
C LEU A 66 11.13 8.52 21.37
N TYR A 67 12.33 9.06 21.26
CA TYR A 67 13.38 8.90 22.26
C TYR A 67 13.61 10.18 23.05
N VAL A 68 13.80 10.02 24.35
CA VAL A 68 14.10 11.12 25.27
C VAL A 68 15.51 10.97 25.79
N LYS A 69 16.30 12.03 25.69
CA LYS A 69 17.59 12.13 26.35
C LYS A 69 17.72 13.46 27.08
N GLU A 70 18.02 13.36 28.36
CA GLU A 70 18.25 14.48 29.26
C GLU A 70 19.75 14.58 29.58
N HIS A 71 20.24 15.81 29.70
CA HIS A 71 21.62 16.09 30.08
C HIS A 71 21.71 17.24 31.07
N GLY A 72 22.59 17.12 32.07
CA GLY A 72 22.76 18.15 33.10
C GLY A 72 23.52 19.41 32.65
N ARG A 73 23.89 19.49 31.36
CA ARG A 73 24.52 20.66 30.74
C ARG A 73 23.98 20.86 29.33
N SER A 74 24.13 22.07 28.80
CA SER A 74 23.74 22.38 27.42
C SER A 74 24.41 21.46 26.41
N PHE A 75 23.65 21.03 25.41
CA PHE A 75 24.17 20.23 24.30
C PHE A 75 24.97 21.10 23.33
N SER A 76 26.16 20.65 22.94
CA SER A 76 26.87 21.30 21.84
C SER A 76 26.19 20.98 20.50
N SER A 77 26.42 21.81 19.48
CA SER A 77 25.91 21.54 18.12
C SER A 77 26.33 20.16 17.62
N PHE A 78 27.61 19.82 17.82
CA PHE A 78 28.17 18.52 17.45
C PHE A 78 27.49 17.34 18.16
N GLU A 79 27.18 17.49 19.46
CA GLU A 79 26.48 16.43 20.20
C GLU A 79 25.07 16.19 19.69
N ARG A 80 24.33 17.25 19.34
CA ARG A 80 22.97 17.16 18.80
C ARG A 80 22.98 16.45 17.45
N VAL A 81 23.83 16.87 16.52
CA VAL A 81 23.98 16.25 15.18
C VAL A 81 24.40 14.78 15.32
N ARG A 82 25.34 14.47 16.21
CA ARG A 82 25.76 13.09 16.46
C ARG A 82 24.61 12.20 16.94
N LEU A 83 23.79 12.69 17.88
CA LEU A 83 22.66 11.93 18.43
C LEU A 83 21.53 11.76 17.40
N GLN A 84 21.23 12.82 16.65
CA GLN A 84 20.30 12.76 15.52
C GLN A 84 20.75 11.71 14.51
N ARG A 85 22.04 11.69 14.13
CA ARG A 85 22.60 10.68 13.23
C ARG A 85 22.37 9.26 13.73
N LEU A 86 22.56 8.98 15.02
CA LEU A 86 22.35 7.64 15.57
C LEU A 86 20.87 7.22 15.49
N VAL A 87 19.94 8.14 15.74
CA VAL A 87 18.49 7.87 15.59
C VAL A 87 18.12 7.66 14.13
N TRP A 88 18.61 8.51 13.23
CA TRP A 88 18.41 8.38 11.79
C TRP A 88 18.93 7.04 11.26
N ASN A 89 20.14 6.63 11.67
CA ASN A 89 20.71 5.33 11.30
C ASN A 89 19.91 4.14 11.83
N GLN A 90 19.29 4.29 12.99
CA GLN A 90 18.42 3.25 13.50
C GLN A 90 17.14 3.12 12.67
N GLY A 91 16.61 4.23 12.15
CA GLY A 91 15.49 4.23 11.20
C GLY A 91 14.16 3.70 11.76
N VAL A 92 14.00 3.68 13.09
CA VAL A 92 12.79 3.15 13.76
C VAL A 92 12.00 4.24 14.49
N ALA A 93 12.64 5.00 15.38
CA ALA A 93 12.00 6.10 16.08
C ALA A 93 11.94 7.35 15.18
N ASN A 94 10.75 7.97 15.09
CA ASN A 94 10.54 9.13 14.24
C ASN A 94 11.05 10.42 14.89
N VAL A 95 11.10 10.50 16.22
CA VAL A 95 11.41 11.76 16.93
C VAL A 95 12.50 11.55 17.98
N LEU A 96 13.41 12.51 18.08
CA LEU A 96 14.41 12.60 19.14
C LEU A 96 14.20 13.90 19.93
N VAL A 97 13.99 13.76 21.24
CA VAL A 97 13.90 14.88 22.19
C VAL A 97 15.18 14.94 23.01
N LEU A 98 15.88 16.07 22.92
CA LEU A 98 17.07 16.38 23.69
C LEU A 98 16.74 17.50 24.67
N ALA A 99 16.83 17.24 25.97
CA ALA A 99 16.56 18.21 27.02
C ALA A 99 17.83 18.54 27.82
N ASP A 100 18.12 19.82 27.96
CA ASP A 100 19.16 20.36 28.83
C ASP A 100 18.53 21.31 29.88
N PRO A 101 19.31 21.91 30.80
CA PRO A 101 18.72 22.72 31.89
C PRO A 101 17.89 23.93 31.43
N GLU A 102 18.09 24.43 30.21
CA GLU A 102 17.45 25.65 29.72
C GLU A 102 16.50 25.39 28.54
N SER A 103 16.81 24.38 27.71
CA SER A 103 16.19 24.17 26.40
C SER A 103 15.83 22.71 26.13
N VAL A 104 14.80 22.54 25.29
CA VAL A 104 14.41 21.26 24.69
C VAL A 104 14.48 21.40 23.18
N TYR A 105 15.19 20.46 22.53
CA TYR A 105 15.33 20.37 21.08
C TYR A 105 14.60 19.13 20.56
N ILE A 106 13.73 19.31 19.57
CA ILE A 106 12.99 18.23 18.93
C ILE A 106 13.55 18.03 17.52
N TYR A 107 14.11 16.86 17.26
CA TYR A 107 14.68 16.47 15.97
C TYR A 107 13.84 15.39 15.30
N SER A 108 13.81 15.42 13.97
CA SER A 108 13.33 14.32 13.15
C SER A 108 14.36 13.20 13.07
N GLY A 109 13.89 11.98 13.27
CA GLY A 109 14.63 10.74 12.98
C GLY A 109 14.52 10.26 11.54
N LEU A 110 13.72 10.94 10.69
CA LEU A 110 13.59 10.63 9.26
C LEU A 110 14.47 11.51 8.38
N THR A 111 14.79 12.73 8.81
CA THR A 111 15.60 13.67 8.02
C THR A 111 17.08 13.41 8.17
N GLU A 112 17.78 13.44 7.04
CA GLU A 112 19.24 13.32 6.97
C GLU A 112 19.92 14.37 7.87
N PRO A 113 20.87 13.96 8.74
CA PRO A 113 21.60 14.89 9.58
C PRO A 113 22.52 15.80 8.73
N PRO A 114 22.72 17.07 9.11
CA PRO A 114 23.60 17.98 8.38
C PRO A 114 25.07 17.54 8.46
N GLY A 115 25.87 17.82 7.42
CA GLY A 115 27.32 17.61 7.43
C GLY A 115 28.06 18.63 8.30
N ASP A 116 29.23 18.27 8.82
CA ASP A 116 30.08 19.15 9.64
C ASP A 116 30.72 20.26 8.78
N LYS A 117 29.98 21.35 8.52
CA LYS A 117 30.58 22.64 8.16
C LYS A 117 30.52 23.59 9.34
N GLY A 118 31.69 24.04 9.77
CA GLY A 118 31.89 25.16 10.68
C GLY A 118 31.73 26.52 10.01
N ASP A 119 30.62 26.73 9.29
CA ASP A 119 30.15 28.10 9.04
C ASP A 119 29.09 28.40 10.10
N GLU A 120 29.38 29.37 10.96
CA GLU A 120 28.43 29.95 11.90
C GLU A 120 27.28 30.59 11.13
N GLY A 121 26.30 29.78 10.72
CA GLY A 121 25.11 30.25 10.03
C GLY A 121 24.43 29.19 9.16
N VAL A 122 23.26 28.72 9.61
CA VAL A 122 22.15 28.25 8.76
C VAL A 122 22.18 26.82 8.21
N ALA A 123 22.47 25.80 9.02
CA ALA A 123 22.01 24.43 8.70
C ALA A 123 21.61 23.62 9.95
N THR A 124 20.44 23.89 10.51
CA THR A 124 19.78 23.01 11.50
C THR A 124 19.03 21.88 10.79
N GLY A 125 19.75 21.04 10.03
CA GLY A 125 19.14 19.91 9.30
C GLY A 125 18.34 19.01 10.24
N GLY A 126 17.02 18.87 10.00
CA GLY A 126 16.12 18.02 10.77
C GLY A 126 15.74 18.49 12.18
N LEU A 127 16.13 19.70 12.62
CA LEU A 127 15.55 20.32 13.82
C LEU A 127 14.13 20.78 13.51
N VAL A 128 13.16 20.26 14.25
CA VAL A 128 11.72 20.58 14.07
C VAL A 128 11.35 21.80 14.89
N GLU A 129 11.65 21.77 16.19
CA GLU A 129 11.32 22.83 17.15
C GLU A 129 12.37 22.95 18.26
N MET A 130 12.48 24.16 18.82
CA MET A 130 13.21 24.47 20.04
C MET A 130 12.28 25.23 20.99
N MET A 131 12.25 24.83 22.26
CA MET A 131 11.45 25.49 23.30
C MET A 131 12.11 25.40 24.68
N THR A 132 11.58 26.13 25.67
CA THR A 132 12.06 26.01 27.04
C THR A 132 11.59 24.70 27.69
N LEU A 133 12.30 24.25 28.72
CA LEU A 133 11.89 23.07 29.50
C LEU A 133 10.48 23.22 30.11
N VAL A 134 10.13 24.44 30.55
CA VAL A 134 8.82 24.75 31.14
C VAL A 134 7.71 24.63 30.09
N ASP A 135 7.92 25.19 28.89
CA ASP A 135 6.93 25.11 27.82
C ASP A 135 6.70 23.67 27.36
N TYR A 136 7.78 22.89 27.24
CA TYR A 136 7.69 21.49 26.84
C TYR A 136 6.92 20.66 27.86
N THR A 137 7.22 20.81 29.15
CA THR A 137 6.55 20.04 30.23
C THR A 137 5.06 20.34 30.33
N GLN A 138 4.62 21.57 30.00
CA GLN A 138 3.20 21.92 29.90
C GLN A 138 2.50 21.26 28.70
N ARG A 139 3.21 21.07 27.58
CA ARG A 139 2.66 20.56 26.32
C ARG A 139 2.82 19.06 26.12
N ILE A 140 3.56 18.37 26.98
CA ILE A 140 3.94 16.95 26.81
C ILE A 140 2.78 16.00 26.49
N LYS A 141 1.61 16.18 27.14
CA LYS A 141 0.42 15.37 26.91
C LYS A 141 -0.16 15.64 25.52
N GLN A 142 -0.29 16.91 25.15
CA GLN A 142 -0.77 17.34 23.83
C GLN A 142 0.20 16.89 22.74
N PHE A 143 1.50 17.01 22.96
CA PHE A 143 2.53 16.55 22.04
C PHE A 143 2.48 15.02 21.85
N SER A 144 2.37 14.26 22.94
CA SER A 144 2.23 12.80 22.89
C SER A 144 0.95 12.40 22.14
N HIS A 145 -0.17 13.11 22.38
CA HIS A 145 -1.41 12.89 21.65
C HIS A 145 -1.25 13.22 20.16
N ALA A 146 -0.65 14.36 19.81
CA ALA A 146 -0.39 14.75 18.42
C ALA A 146 0.55 13.79 17.68
N LEU A 147 1.49 13.14 18.38
CA LEU A 147 2.29 12.04 17.82
C LEU A 147 1.45 10.77 17.60
N ALA A 148 0.59 10.42 18.57
CA ALA A 148 -0.30 9.26 18.50
C ALA A 148 -1.43 9.40 17.47
N THR A 149 -1.91 10.61 17.21
CA THR A 149 -2.87 10.91 16.13
C THR A 149 -2.16 11.17 14.82
N GLY A 150 -0.87 11.50 14.83
CA GLY A 150 -0.09 11.77 13.62
C GLY A 150 -0.15 13.23 13.16
N HIS A 151 -1.01 14.04 13.80
CA HIS A 151 -1.15 15.47 13.57
C HIS A 151 0.20 16.21 13.62
N TYR A 152 1.10 15.84 14.54
CA TYR A 152 2.42 16.47 14.65
C TYR A 152 3.23 16.38 13.34
N TYR A 153 3.21 15.21 12.69
CA TYR A 153 3.89 15.01 11.42
C TYR A 153 3.21 15.79 10.28
N GLU A 154 1.90 15.98 10.35
CA GLU A 154 1.13 16.76 9.37
C GLU A 154 1.38 18.26 9.46
N VAL A 155 1.68 18.78 10.65
CA VAL A 155 2.09 20.17 10.80
C VAL A 155 3.54 20.36 10.32
N HIS A 156 4.44 19.43 10.66
CA HIS A 156 5.89 19.55 10.38
C HIS A 156 6.36 18.71 9.19
N GLN A 157 5.59 18.69 8.10
CA GLN A 157 5.74 17.68 7.04
C GLN A 157 7.10 17.66 6.34
N GLU A 158 7.75 18.82 6.22
CA GLU A 158 9.06 18.96 5.57
C GLU A 158 10.16 18.18 6.30
N CYS A 159 10.01 18.00 7.61
CA CYS A 159 10.94 17.25 8.45
C CYS A 159 10.63 15.75 8.52
N PHE A 160 9.53 15.25 7.95
CA PHE A 160 9.12 13.84 8.06
C PHE A 160 8.78 13.25 6.68
N GLN A 161 9.74 13.36 5.75
CA GLN A 161 9.67 12.79 4.40
C GLN A 161 10.28 11.38 4.38
N PRO A 162 9.53 10.32 4.00
CA PRO A 162 10.05 8.95 3.92
C PRO A 162 11.24 8.79 2.96
N GLU A 163 11.37 9.63 1.93
CA GLU A 163 12.45 9.56 0.96
C GLU A 163 13.83 9.94 1.56
N GLN A 164 13.83 10.63 2.71
CA GLN A 164 15.03 11.04 3.43
C GLN A 164 15.51 10.01 4.45
N SER A 165 14.75 8.92 4.64
CA SER A 165 15.09 7.89 5.61
C SER A 165 16.38 7.13 5.25
N VAL A 166 17.03 6.55 6.26
CA VAL A 166 18.29 5.81 6.07
C VAL A 166 18.15 4.63 5.11
N ASP A 167 17.02 3.93 5.11
CA ASP A 167 16.74 2.81 4.22
C ASP A 167 16.60 3.27 2.76
N SER A 168 15.87 4.35 2.50
CA SER A 168 15.76 4.96 1.18
C SER A 168 17.14 5.40 0.65
N TRP A 169 17.93 6.04 1.52
CA TRP A 169 19.25 6.56 1.15
C TRP A 169 20.27 5.44 0.90
N LEU A 170 20.35 4.44 1.79
CA LEU A 170 21.20 3.26 1.63
C LEU A 170 20.86 2.45 0.39
N LEU A 171 19.56 2.24 0.13
CA LEU A 171 19.10 1.51 -1.03
C LEU A 171 19.51 2.20 -2.34
N ASN A 172 19.33 3.51 -2.44
CA ASN A 172 19.69 4.27 -3.64
C ASN A 172 21.20 4.26 -3.89
N ASN A 173 22.03 4.37 -2.85
CA ASN A 173 23.48 4.29 -3.01
C ASN A 173 23.97 2.88 -3.38
N LEU A 174 23.36 1.82 -2.84
CA LEU A 174 23.69 0.44 -3.21
C LEU A 174 23.32 0.13 -4.67
N ARG A 175 22.18 0.65 -5.15
CA ARG A 175 21.80 0.56 -6.57
C ARG A 175 22.82 1.27 -7.46
N ALA A 176 23.24 2.46 -7.08
CA ALA A 176 24.25 3.22 -7.83
C ALA A 176 25.61 2.50 -7.83
N LEU A 177 26.04 1.91 -6.71
CA LEU A 177 27.25 1.10 -6.61
C LEU A 177 27.21 -0.12 -7.54
N ARG A 178 26.10 -0.86 -7.55
CA ARG A 178 25.91 -2.00 -8.47
C ARG A 178 26.00 -1.55 -9.92
N ASP A 179 25.25 -0.50 -10.27
CA ASP A 179 25.21 0.01 -11.64
C ASP A 179 26.60 0.41 -12.14
N ALA A 180 27.44 0.94 -11.26
CA ALA A 180 28.82 1.26 -11.58
C ALA A 180 29.71 0.00 -11.75
N PHE A 181 29.42 -1.11 -11.06
CA PHE A 181 30.14 -2.38 -11.22
C PHE A 181 29.78 -3.15 -12.49
N ILE A 182 28.56 -3.01 -12.99
CA ILE A 182 28.05 -3.79 -14.14
C ILE A 182 28.10 -3.02 -15.47
N LYS A 183 28.56 -1.76 -15.47
CA LYS A 183 28.68 -0.90 -16.65
C LYS A 183 30.15 -0.51 -16.86
N GLY A 184 30.61 -0.49 -18.11
CA GLY A 184 31.97 -0.09 -18.48
C GLY A 184 32.78 -1.20 -19.17
N GLU A 185 34.06 -0.93 -19.45
CA GLU A 185 34.97 -1.88 -20.11
C GLU A 185 35.34 -3.07 -19.20
N ASP A 186 35.38 -2.87 -17.88
CA ASP A 186 35.69 -3.89 -16.86
C ASP A 186 34.43 -4.49 -16.20
N ALA A 187 33.26 -4.43 -16.84
CA ALA A 187 31.98 -4.78 -16.21
C ALA A 187 31.96 -6.20 -15.58
N LEU A 188 31.54 -6.26 -14.31
CA LEU A 188 31.28 -7.51 -13.60
C LEU A 188 29.96 -8.12 -14.03
N THR A 189 29.84 -9.44 -13.86
CA THR A 189 28.52 -10.07 -13.90
C THR A 189 27.68 -9.60 -12.71
N THR A 190 26.37 -9.48 -12.89
CA THR A 190 25.46 -9.09 -11.81
C THR A 190 25.60 -9.99 -10.57
N LYS A 191 25.81 -11.29 -10.78
CA LYS A 191 26.03 -12.28 -9.73
C LYS A 191 27.31 -12.02 -8.92
N ASP A 192 28.41 -11.67 -9.59
CA ASP A 192 29.68 -11.34 -8.92
C ASP A 192 29.55 -10.02 -8.14
N ALA A 193 29.00 -8.98 -8.77
CA ALA A 193 28.75 -7.69 -8.10
C ALA A 193 27.88 -7.87 -6.84
N HIS A 194 26.84 -8.70 -6.92
CA HIS A 194 25.96 -9.00 -5.80
C HIS A 194 26.67 -9.73 -4.65
N SER A 195 27.49 -10.71 -4.99
CA SER A 195 28.24 -11.50 -4.01
C SER A 195 29.28 -10.63 -3.28
N PHE A 196 29.97 -9.75 -4.02
CA PHE A 196 30.96 -8.83 -3.46
C PHE A 196 30.32 -7.78 -2.54
N ILE A 197 29.25 -7.10 -2.98
CA ILE A 197 28.50 -6.14 -2.15
C ILE A 197 27.93 -6.84 -0.90
N GLY A 198 27.46 -8.08 -1.07
CA GLY A 198 27.19 -9.07 -0.02
C GLY A 198 28.23 -9.10 1.10
N ARG A 199 29.45 -9.48 0.73
CA ARG A 199 30.59 -9.58 1.65
C ARG A 199 31.01 -8.23 2.23
N MET A 200 30.89 -7.14 1.48
CA MET A 200 31.22 -5.79 1.96
C MET A 200 30.30 -5.30 3.07
N LEU A 201 28.99 -5.42 2.90
CA LEU A 201 28.06 -4.99 3.96
C LEU A 201 28.20 -5.84 5.23
N PHE A 202 28.51 -7.13 5.10
CA PHE A 202 28.87 -7.95 6.26
C PHE A 202 30.12 -7.48 6.96
N LEU A 203 31.16 -7.18 6.19
CA LEU A 203 32.39 -6.64 6.74
C LEU A 203 32.11 -5.34 7.49
N CYS A 204 31.35 -4.42 6.91
CA CYS A 204 30.91 -3.18 7.56
C CYS A 204 30.15 -3.45 8.87
N TYR A 205 29.21 -4.41 8.86
CA TYR A 205 28.50 -4.81 10.07
C TYR A 205 29.45 -5.33 11.16
N LEU A 206 30.36 -6.26 10.83
CA LEU A 206 31.31 -6.83 11.79
C LEU A 206 32.28 -5.75 12.34
N LEU A 207 32.70 -4.82 11.49
CA LEU A 207 33.58 -3.71 11.85
C LEU A 207 32.91 -2.72 12.80
N ASP A 208 31.71 -2.24 12.44
CA ASP A 208 30.99 -1.24 13.22
C ASP A 208 30.51 -1.83 14.56
N ARG A 209 30.24 -3.14 14.60
CA ARG A 209 29.96 -3.89 15.84
C ARG A 209 31.22 -4.22 16.64
N ARG A 210 32.42 -3.96 16.13
CA ARG A 210 33.72 -4.29 16.76
C ARG A 210 33.92 -5.78 17.03
N ILE A 211 33.32 -6.64 16.19
CA ILE A 211 33.54 -8.09 16.21
C ILE A 211 34.93 -8.38 15.60
N ILE A 212 35.33 -7.59 14.60
CA ILE A 212 36.65 -7.59 14.00
C ILE A 212 37.19 -6.16 13.98
N SER A 213 38.51 -6.00 13.80
CA SER A 213 39.14 -4.69 13.69
C SER A 213 40.22 -4.67 12.61
N VAL A 214 40.33 -3.56 11.91
CA VAL A 214 41.35 -3.29 10.87
C VAL A 214 42.37 -2.21 11.26
N GLY A 215 42.23 -1.64 12.47
CA GLY A 215 43.10 -0.57 13.00
C GLY A 215 42.76 -0.17 14.44
N ALA A 216 43.44 0.85 14.98
CA ALA A 216 43.13 1.39 16.30
C ALA A 216 41.84 2.24 16.24
N PRO A 217 40.79 1.91 17.01
CA PRO A 217 39.53 2.64 16.94
C PRO A 217 39.69 4.02 17.58
N ASP A 218 39.42 5.06 16.80
CA ASP A 218 39.12 6.39 17.34
C ASP A 218 37.75 6.36 18.05
N ARG A 219 37.59 7.06 19.17
CA ARG A 219 36.34 7.09 19.96
C ARG A 219 35.15 7.61 19.17
N HIS A 220 35.39 8.35 18.08
CA HIS A 220 34.35 8.99 17.27
C HIS A 220 34.23 8.44 15.85
N SER A 221 35.04 7.45 15.46
CA SER A 221 35.02 6.83 14.13
C SER A 221 34.36 5.45 14.17
N THR A 222 33.57 5.12 13.14
CA THR A 222 33.08 3.76 12.94
C THR A 222 34.21 2.85 12.45
N GLY A 223 33.99 1.53 12.51
CA GLY A 223 34.95 0.55 12.01
C GLY A 223 35.07 0.64 10.48
N THR A 224 33.97 0.91 9.80
CA THR A 224 33.92 1.13 8.35
C THR A 224 34.72 2.37 7.93
N MET A 225 34.61 3.49 8.66
CA MET A 225 35.46 4.67 8.41
C MET A 225 36.95 4.36 8.56
N THR A 226 37.31 3.49 9.51
CA THR A 226 38.70 3.07 9.71
C THR A 226 39.19 2.24 8.53
N LEU A 227 38.34 1.37 7.97
CA LEU A 227 38.62 0.63 6.75
C LEU A 227 38.87 1.58 5.58
N VAL A 228 37.99 2.57 5.37
CA VAL A 228 38.08 3.53 4.26
C VAL A 228 39.39 4.32 4.33
N ARG A 229 39.70 4.92 5.48
CA ARG A 229 40.95 5.65 5.69
C ARG A 229 42.18 4.78 5.39
N LYS A 230 42.12 3.49 5.73
CA LYS A 230 43.20 2.56 5.44
C LYS A 230 43.31 2.26 3.95
N LEU A 231 42.19 2.05 3.26
CA LEU A 231 42.17 1.81 1.81
C LEU A 231 42.64 3.04 1.01
N GLU A 232 42.27 4.25 1.45
CA GLU A 232 42.69 5.51 0.81
C GLU A 232 44.21 5.71 0.84
N LEU A 233 44.90 5.17 1.86
CA LEU A 233 46.36 5.25 2.02
C LEU A 233 47.15 4.23 1.17
N LEU A 234 46.47 3.25 0.57
CA LEU A 234 47.08 2.17 -0.21
C LEU A 234 46.95 2.45 -1.72
N ASP A 235 47.90 1.92 -2.50
CA ASP A 235 47.75 1.82 -3.97
C ASP A 235 46.75 0.71 -4.37
N ASP A 236 46.33 0.69 -5.63
CA ASP A 236 45.26 -0.21 -6.09
C ASP A 236 45.58 -1.70 -5.91
N GLN A 237 46.83 -2.11 -6.14
CA GLN A 237 47.23 -3.50 -5.96
C GLN A 237 47.19 -3.90 -4.48
N SER A 238 47.69 -3.02 -3.61
CA SER A 238 47.72 -3.20 -2.16
C SER A 238 46.31 -3.14 -1.54
N ARG A 239 45.40 -2.32 -2.07
CA ARG A 239 43.98 -2.29 -1.67
C ARG A 239 43.33 -3.64 -1.91
N MET A 240 43.52 -4.20 -3.10
CA MET A 240 42.95 -5.49 -3.48
C MET A 240 43.51 -6.61 -2.61
N GLU A 241 44.83 -6.66 -2.42
CA GLU A 241 45.47 -7.66 -1.56
C GLU A 241 44.97 -7.58 -0.12
N PHE A 242 44.83 -6.38 0.44
CA PHE A 242 44.33 -6.18 1.79
C PHE A 242 42.89 -6.68 1.97
N LEU A 243 41.97 -6.32 1.07
CA LEU A 243 40.56 -6.74 1.15
C LEU A 243 40.40 -8.25 1.03
N TYR A 244 41.11 -8.87 0.09
CA TYR A 244 41.00 -10.31 -0.16
C TYR A 244 41.67 -11.14 0.93
N THR A 245 42.75 -10.64 1.54
CA THR A 245 43.32 -11.23 2.76
C THR A 245 42.33 -11.19 3.91
N LEU A 246 41.60 -10.09 4.06
CA LEU A 246 40.56 -9.96 5.07
C LEU A 246 39.38 -10.92 4.82
N PHE A 247 38.95 -11.09 3.57
CA PHE A 247 37.95 -12.10 3.23
C PHE A 247 38.40 -13.53 3.50
N ALA A 248 39.67 -13.86 3.24
CA ALA A 248 40.23 -15.16 3.57
C ALA A 248 40.23 -15.42 5.09
N ASP A 249 40.58 -14.42 5.91
CA ASP A 249 40.47 -14.51 7.37
C ASP A 249 39.01 -14.71 7.83
N LEU A 250 38.08 -13.94 7.27
CA LEU A 250 36.65 -14.08 7.59
C LEU A 250 36.10 -15.45 7.21
N LYS A 251 36.51 -15.99 6.06
CA LYS A 251 36.15 -17.35 5.63
C LYS A 251 36.62 -18.39 6.65
N CYS A 252 37.84 -18.26 7.16
CA CYS A 252 38.39 -19.16 8.18
C CYS A 252 37.65 -19.04 9.51
N ARG A 253 37.39 -17.80 9.97
CA ARG A 253 36.83 -17.52 11.31
C ARG A 253 35.33 -17.77 11.42
N PHE A 254 34.56 -17.44 10.39
CA PHE A 254 33.10 -17.51 10.42
C PHE A 254 32.53 -18.66 9.58
N ASN A 255 33.25 -19.16 8.55
CA ASN A 255 32.75 -20.15 7.59
C ASN A 255 31.35 -19.78 7.03
N GLY A 256 30.61 -20.78 6.55
CA GLY A 256 29.22 -20.67 6.14
C GLY A 256 29.07 -20.42 4.64
N ASN A 257 27.82 -20.46 4.18
CA ASN A 257 27.46 -20.36 2.76
C ASN A 257 27.81 -19.03 2.09
N MET A 258 28.41 -18.09 2.83
CA MET A 258 28.81 -16.76 2.37
C MET A 258 30.14 -16.76 1.58
N PHE A 259 31.12 -17.57 2.00
CA PHE A 259 32.48 -17.56 1.43
C PHE A 259 32.80 -18.83 0.62
N ASP A 260 31.78 -19.61 0.29
CA ASP A 260 31.89 -20.86 -0.49
C ASP A 260 32.19 -20.64 -1.98
N GLN A 261 32.21 -19.38 -2.46
CA GLN A 261 32.64 -19.03 -3.81
C GLN A 261 34.15 -19.00 -3.93
N ASP A 262 34.64 -19.09 -5.18
CA ASP A 262 36.05 -18.90 -5.50
C ASP A 262 36.44 -17.43 -5.42
N ILE A 263 36.87 -17.03 -4.22
CA ILE A 263 37.32 -15.68 -3.88
C ILE A 263 38.53 -15.28 -4.72
N GLU A 264 39.41 -16.21 -5.08
CA GLU A 264 40.57 -15.89 -5.92
C GLU A 264 40.13 -15.62 -7.36
N ALA A 265 39.22 -16.41 -7.93
CA ALA A 265 38.69 -16.13 -9.25
C ALA A 265 37.99 -14.76 -9.31
N GLU A 266 37.26 -14.37 -8.26
CA GLU A 266 36.66 -13.03 -8.16
C GLU A 266 37.71 -11.92 -8.11
N ARG A 267 38.79 -12.09 -7.36
CA ARG A 267 39.91 -11.13 -7.27
C ARG A 267 40.45 -10.74 -8.64
N HIS A 268 40.59 -11.71 -9.53
CA HIS A 268 41.11 -11.49 -10.88
C HIS A 268 40.13 -10.75 -11.81
N ARG A 269 38.85 -10.69 -11.46
CA ARG A 269 37.81 -9.94 -12.21
C ARG A 269 37.63 -8.50 -11.71
N MET A 270 38.15 -8.16 -10.54
CA MET A 270 38.02 -6.82 -9.96
C MET A 270 39.11 -5.88 -10.49
N SER A 271 38.73 -4.68 -10.91
CA SER A 271 39.63 -3.60 -11.33
C SER A 271 39.81 -2.55 -10.22
N GLY A 272 40.80 -1.66 -10.39
CA GLY A 272 41.02 -0.52 -9.49
C GLY A 272 39.83 0.45 -9.44
N SER A 273 39.14 0.67 -10.56
CA SER A 273 37.96 1.54 -10.65
C SER A 273 36.78 1.05 -9.80
N HIS A 274 36.59 -0.27 -9.70
CA HIS A 274 35.60 -0.86 -8.79
C HIS A 274 35.93 -0.54 -7.33
N ILE A 275 37.20 -0.60 -6.94
CA ILE A 275 37.62 -0.29 -5.57
C ILE A 275 37.50 1.21 -5.27
N GLU A 276 37.78 2.09 -6.23
CA GLU A 276 37.54 3.53 -6.06
C GLU A 276 36.06 3.84 -5.85
N THR A 277 35.19 3.21 -6.63
CA THR A 277 33.74 3.36 -6.49
C THR A 277 33.25 2.81 -5.15
N LEU A 278 33.81 1.69 -4.70
CA LEU A 278 33.58 1.16 -3.36
C LEU A 278 34.03 2.15 -2.28
N ILE A 279 35.21 2.75 -2.41
CA ILE A 279 35.71 3.76 -1.46
C ILE A 279 34.77 4.97 -1.44
N GLN A 280 34.22 5.39 -2.59
CA GLN A 280 33.23 6.46 -2.64
C GLN A 280 31.95 6.09 -1.90
N PHE A 281 31.43 4.88 -2.13
CA PHE A 281 30.27 4.35 -1.40
C PHE A 281 30.54 4.28 0.10
N LEU A 282 31.67 3.65 0.49
CA LEU A 282 32.15 3.52 1.87
C LEU A 282 32.63 4.85 2.48
N GLY A 283 32.74 5.92 1.69
CA GLY A 283 32.99 7.29 2.14
C GLY A 283 31.71 8.07 2.42
N GLY A 284 30.53 7.52 2.08
CA GLY A 284 29.25 8.20 2.22
C GLY A 284 28.95 9.18 1.10
N HIS A 285 29.58 9.02 -0.07
CA HIS A 285 29.37 9.87 -1.23
C HIS A 285 28.20 9.37 -2.08
N SER A 286 27.51 10.30 -2.74
CA SER A 286 26.52 9.94 -3.75
C SER A 286 27.24 9.35 -4.96
N VAL A 287 27.16 8.02 -5.11
CA VAL A 287 27.80 7.30 -6.22
C VAL A 287 27.22 7.73 -7.58
N ALA A 288 25.93 8.08 -7.62
CA ALA A 288 25.26 8.47 -8.86
C ALA A 288 25.77 9.80 -9.45
N ASN A 289 26.08 10.77 -8.59
CA ASN A 289 26.40 12.14 -9.01
C ASN A 289 27.90 12.47 -8.91
N GLY A 290 28.72 11.56 -8.35
CA GLY A 290 30.14 11.79 -8.07
C GLY A 290 30.40 12.96 -7.09
N GLN A 291 29.34 13.50 -6.48
CA GLN A 291 29.42 14.65 -5.62
C GLN A 291 30.05 14.23 -4.30
N ARG A 292 31.29 14.68 -4.07
CA ARG A 292 32.01 14.45 -2.82
C ARG A 292 31.28 15.19 -1.70
N THR A 293 30.61 14.46 -0.83
CA THR A 293 30.28 14.92 0.52
C THR A 293 31.59 15.06 1.27
N LEU A 294 32.19 16.25 1.23
CA LEU A 294 33.43 16.54 1.97
C LEU A 294 33.17 16.36 3.47
N GLY A 295 33.57 15.21 4.04
CA GLY A 295 33.81 15.03 5.46
C GLY A 295 32.81 14.22 6.30
N PHE A 296 31.90 13.40 5.74
CA PHE A 296 30.94 12.68 6.58
C PHE A 296 30.60 11.26 6.09
N TRP A 297 30.86 10.26 6.94
CA TRP A 297 30.31 8.91 6.83
C TRP A 297 28.92 8.89 7.51
N PRO A 298 27.82 8.68 6.76
CA PRO A 298 26.48 8.79 7.30
C PRO A 298 26.00 7.50 7.96
N TYR A 299 26.60 6.34 7.64
CA TYR A 299 26.11 5.05 8.11
C TYR A 299 26.73 4.62 9.44
N ASP A 300 25.95 4.01 10.30
CA ASP A 300 26.44 3.24 11.43
C ASP A 300 25.75 1.89 11.39
N PHE A 301 26.41 0.88 10.80
CA PHE A 301 25.83 -0.46 10.65
C PHE A 301 25.61 -1.15 12.00
N LYS A 302 26.13 -0.59 13.09
CA LYS A 302 25.76 -0.98 14.45
C LYS A 302 24.30 -0.61 14.77
N MET A 303 23.87 0.56 14.32
CA MET A 303 22.53 1.11 14.58
C MET A 303 21.48 0.60 13.59
N ILE A 304 21.86 0.38 12.33
CA ILE A 304 20.94 -0.12 11.29
C ILE A 304 20.39 -1.52 11.68
N PRO A 305 19.05 -1.73 11.65
CA PRO A 305 18.46 -3.04 11.90
C PRO A 305 18.76 -4.05 10.77
N ILE A 306 18.89 -5.33 11.13
CA ILE A 306 19.25 -6.38 10.17
C ILE A 306 18.11 -6.68 9.20
N GLU A 307 16.86 -6.48 9.64
CA GLU A 307 15.68 -6.56 8.78
C GLU A 307 15.76 -5.53 7.64
N THR A 308 16.30 -4.33 7.92
CA THR A 308 16.51 -3.29 6.91
C THR A 308 17.55 -3.75 5.88
N ILE A 309 18.64 -4.37 6.33
CA ILE A 309 19.67 -4.96 5.45
C ILE A 309 19.05 -6.06 4.57
N SER A 310 18.31 -7.00 5.15
CA SER A 310 17.65 -8.09 4.42
C SER A 310 16.65 -7.58 3.37
N ALA A 311 15.86 -6.56 3.71
CA ALA A 311 14.94 -5.92 2.78
C ALA A 311 15.72 -5.30 1.59
N ILE A 312 16.78 -4.55 1.87
CA ILE A 312 17.61 -3.91 0.83
C ILE A 312 18.19 -4.93 -0.16
N TYR A 313 18.65 -6.10 0.33
CA TYR A 313 19.14 -7.16 -0.55
C TYR A 313 18.05 -7.73 -1.46
N GLN A 314 16.78 -7.76 -1.02
CA GLN A 314 15.68 -8.26 -1.86
C GLN A 314 15.46 -7.36 -3.07
N ASP A 315 15.48 -6.04 -2.86
CA ASP A 315 15.37 -5.08 -3.96
C ASP A 315 16.57 -5.20 -4.92
N PHE A 316 17.75 -5.42 -4.36
CA PHE A 316 18.97 -5.61 -5.11
C PHE A 316 18.99 -6.90 -5.95
N LEU A 317 18.39 -8.00 -5.47
CA LEU A 317 18.14 -9.22 -6.26
C LEU A 317 17.14 -8.99 -7.40
N SER A 318 16.14 -8.12 -7.20
CA SER A 318 15.06 -7.90 -8.19
C SER A 318 15.53 -7.25 -9.50
N THR A 319 16.75 -6.74 -9.54
CA THR A 319 17.34 -5.97 -10.65
C THR A 319 18.27 -6.78 -11.57
N GLU A 320 18.27 -8.12 -11.50
CA GLU A 320 19.09 -8.96 -12.37
C GLU A 320 18.80 -8.80 -13.88
N ASP A 321 17.64 -8.25 -14.25
CA ASP A 321 17.33 -7.68 -15.57
C ASP A 321 15.93 -7.02 -15.49
N GLU A 322 15.66 -5.82 -16.02
CA GLU A 322 14.29 -5.24 -15.95
C GLU A 322 13.25 -6.08 -16.72
N GLU A 323 13.67 -6.77 -17.79
CA GLU A 323 12.84 -7.75 -18.47
C GLU A 323 12.67 -9.04 -17.66
N SER A 324 13.72 -9.48 -16.95
CA SER A 324 13.68 -10.62 -16.04
C SER A 324 12.84 -10.32 -14.80
N GLN A 325 12.84 -9.09 -14.27
CA GLN A 325 12.02 -8.68 -13.13
C GLN A 325 10.52 -8.72 -13.43
N ARG A 326 10.12 -8.29 -14.64
CA ARG A 326 8.74 -8.44 -15.13
C ARG A 326 8.36 -9.91 -15.38
N ARG A 327 9.34 -10.77 -15.64
CA ARG A 327 9.17 -12.22 -15.79
C ARG A 327 9.15 -12.89 -14.41
N SER A 328 10.24 -12.92 -13.65
CA SER A 328 10.39 -13.53 -12.31
C SER A 328 9.38 -13.07 -11.24
N GLY A 329 8.84 -11.85 -11.32
CA GLY A 329 7.82 -11.36 -10.39
C GLY A 329 8.32 -11.19 -8.93
N ALA A 330 9.63 -11.15 -8.72
CA ALA A 330 10.27 -10.92 -7.42
C ALA A 330 10.21 -9.43 -7.06
N PHE A 331 9.35 -9.07 -6.11
CA PHE A 331 9.22 -7.71 -5.61
C PHE A 331 9.86 -7.56 -4.21
N TYR A 332 10.53 -6.42 -3.99
CA TYR A 332 10.95 -5.97 -2.67
C TYR A 332 9.78 -6.01 -1.68
N THR A 333 9.96 -6.67 -0.54
CA THR A 333 8.98 -6.68 0.55
C THR A 333 9.45 -5.71 1.63
N PRO A 334 8.85 -4.53 1.78
CA PRO A 334 9.23 -3.60 2.84
C PRO A 334 9.09 -4.25 4.21
N ARG A 335 10.02 -3.94 5.14
CA ARG A 335 9.99 -4.46 6.52
C ARG A 335 8.61 -4.32 7.18
N PHE A 336 8.02 -3.13 7.08
CA PHE A 336 6.70 -2.84 7.65
C PHE A 336 5.61 -3.81 7.17
N LEU A 337 5.65 -4.19 5.89
CA LEU A 337 4.68 -5.12 5.32
C LEU A 337 4.96 -6.56 5.76
N ALA A 338 6.22 -6.98 5.84
CA ALA A 338 6.59 -8.29 6.35
C ALA A 338 6.15 -8.46 7.82
N GLU A 339 6.37 -7.44 8.66
CA GLU A 339 5.91 -7.40 10.04
C GLU A 339 4.37 -7.53 10.12
N MET A 340 3.64 -6.85 9.25
CA MET A 340 2.18 -6.92 9.20
C MET A 340 1.65 -8.31 8.83
N VAL A 341 2.25 -8.98 7.85
CA VAL A 341 1.86 -10.36 7.50
C VAL A 341 2.12 -11.30 8.68
N ILE A 342 3.26 -11.15 9.37
CA ILE A 342 3.57 -11.94 10.57
C ILE A 342 2.54 -11.67 11.67
N ASP A 343 2.18 -10.41 11.93
CA ASP A 343 1.17 -10.08 12.93
C ASP A 343 -0.19 -10.70 12.60
N VAL A 344 -0.62 -10.65 11.34
CA VAL A 344 -1.85 -11.31 10.88
C VAL A 344 -1.76 -12.84 10.98
N ALA A 345 -0.57 -13.42 10.79
CA ALA A 345 -0.32 -14.87 10.88
C ALA A 345 -0.32 -15.39 12.33
N LEU A 346 0.23 -14.62 13.27
CA LEU A 346 0.30 -15.03 14.68
C LEU A 346 -1.01 -14.69 15.43
N GLY A 347 -1.63 -13.56 15.09
CA GLY A 347 -2.78 -13.02 15.82
C GLY A 347 -2.47 -12.86 17.31
N GLU A 348 -3.51 -12.99 18.15
CA GLU A 348 -3.37 -12.91 19.63
C GLU A 348 -2.94 -14.25 20.28
N ASN A 349 -2.55 -15.26 19.49
CA ASN A 349 -2.24 -16.59 20.01
C ASN A 349 -0.83 -16.63 20.64
N HIS A 350 -0.76 -16.69 21.97
CA HIS A 350 0.51 -16.76 22.70
C HIS A 350 1.33 -18.03 22.41
N ASP A 351 0.68 -19.15 22.05
CA ASP A 351 1.37 -20.41 21.72
C ASP A 351 2.04 -20.38 20.35
N SER A 352 1.74 -19.36 19.53
CA SER A 352 2.31 -19.22 18.19
C SER A 352 3.82 -19.06 18.17
N LEU A 353 4.44 -18.71 19.30
CA LEU A 353 5.89 -18.59 19.43
C LEU A 353 6.59 -19.94 19.64
N ASN A 354 5.85 -21.05 19.72
CA ASN A 354 6.39 -22.41 19.71
C ASN A 354 6.25 -23.10 18.34
N TRP A 355 5.68 -22.41 17.35
CA TRP A 355 5.39 -22.97 16.03
C TRP A 355 6.64 -23.14 15.16
N SER A 356 6.49 -24.02 14.17
CA SER A 356 7.36 -24.16 13.02
C SER A 356 6.84 -23.35 11.82
N PHE A 357 7.75 -22.62 11.17
CA PHE A 357 7.45 -21.68 10.10
C PHE A 357 8.16 -22.06 8.81
N LEU A 358 7.43 -22.04 7.70
CA LEU A 358 7.97 -22.20 6.36
C LEU A 358 7.70 -20.96 5.52
N ASP A 359 8.75 -20.40 4.92
CA ASP A 359 8.64 -19.49 3.78
C ASP A 359 8.92 -20.22 2.46
N PRO A 360 7.90 -20.43 1.59
CA PRO A 360 8.04 -21.24 0.40
C PRO A 360 8.76 -20.53 -0.77
N ALA A 361 9.00 -19.22 -0.65
CA ALA A 361 9.70 -18.40 -1.64
C ALA A 361 10.51 -17.32 -0.90
N CYS A 362 11.50 -17.76 -0.11
CA CYS A 362 12.04 -16.95 0.97
C CYS A 362 12.87 -15.74 0.54
N GLY A 363 13.33 -15.67 -0.70
CA GLY A 363 14.09 -14.53 -1.21
C GLY A 363 15.30 -14.22 -0.34
N SER A 364 15.40 -12.98 0.16
CA SER A 364 16.46 -12.55 1.07
C SER A 364 16.27 -12.98 2.54
N GLY A 365 15.18 -13.69 2.86
CA GLY A 365 14.90 -14.21 4.20
C GLY A 365 14.23 -13.24 5.17
N ILE A 366 13.64 -12.13 4.70
CA ILE A 366 13.05 -11.08 5.56
C ILE A 366 12.04 -11.63 6.59
N PHE A 367 11.13 -12.50 6.17
CA PHE A 367 10.14 -13.13 7.08
C PHE A 367 10.83 -14.00 8.13
N LEU A 368 11.79 -14.82 7.69
CA LEU A 368 12.53 -15.74 8.56
C LEU A 368 13.37 -14.99 9.60
N VAL A 369 13.99 -13.88 9.23
CA VAL A 369 14.76 -13.01 10.13
C VAL A 369 13.87 -12.37 11.19
N ILE A 370 12.72 -11.80 10.80
CA ILE A 370 11.79 -11.17 11.74
C ILE A 370 11.24 -12.23 12.72
N LEU A 371 10.86 -13.41 12.22
CA LEU A 371 10.40 -14.51 13.06
C LEU A 371 11.50 -14.98 14.02
N PHE A 372 12.71 -15.23 13.52
CA PHE A 372 13.84 -15.63 14.36
C PHE A 372 14.11 -14.63 15.49
N ASN A 373 14.04 -13.33 15.20
CA ASN A 373 14.20 -12.28 16.22
C ASN A 373 13.08 -12.31 17.27
N ARG A 374 11.81 -12.45 16.85
CA ARG A 374 10.66 -12.53 17.78
C ARG A 374 10.72 -13.77 18.67
N LEU A 375 11.01 -14.94 18.09
CA LEU A 375 11.14 -16.20 18.82
C LEU A 375 12.27 -16.14 19.84
N THR A 376 13.42 -15.58 19.45
CA THR A 376 14.59 -15.45 20.32
C THR A 376 14.33 -14.47 21.47
N ASN A 377 13.76 -13.29 21.18
CA ASN A 377 13.40 -12.31 22.22
C ASN A 377 12.35 -12.87 23.18
N HIS A 378 11.39 -13.64 22.68
CA HIS A 378 10.40 -14.32 23.51
C HIS A 378 11.07 -15.29 24.48
N TRP A 379 11.94 -16.16 23.97
CA TRP A 379 12.70 -17.08 24.82
C TRP A 379 13.54 -16.33 25.85
N LEU A 380 14.30 -15.31 25.45
CA LEU A 380 15.13 -14.50 26.37
C LEU A 380 14.29 -13.86 27.49
N ARG A 381 13.07 -13.41 27.19
CA ARG A 381 12.14 -12.85 28.18
C ARG A 381 11.70 -13.87 29.24
N THR A 382 11.60 -15.15 28.88
CA THR A 382 11.25 -16.21 29.84
C THR A 382 12.39 -16.58 30.79
N GLN A 383 13.60 -16.04 30.57
CA GLN A 383 14.76 -16.37 31.39
C GLN A 383 14.86 -15.47 32.63
N PRO A 384 15.08 -16.03 33.83
CA PRO A 384 15.09 -15.27 35.08
C PRO A 384 16.34 -14.38 35.23
N THR A 385 17.43 -14.71 34.54
CA THR A 385 18.72 -14.01 34.64
C THR A 385 19.40 -13.95 33.26
N ARG A 386 20.44 -13.10 33.15
CA ARG A 386 21.26 -13.03 31.93
C ARG A 386 21.81 -14.42 31.60
N VAL A 387 21.48 -14.90 30.40
CA VAL A 387 21.88 -16.24 29.94
C VAL A 387 23.35 -16.22 29.50
N HIS A 388 24.08 -17.26 29.89
CA HIS A 388 25.46 -17.48 29.43
C HIS A 388 25.49 -17.72 27.91
N TYR A 389 26.54 -17.23 27.23
CA TYR A 389 26.61 -17.25 25.76
C TYR A 389 26.50 -18.66 25.16
N SER A 390 27.00 -19.70 25.83
CA SER A 390 26.91 -21.08 25.33
C SER A 390 25.48 -21.60 25.30
N THR A 391 24.74 -21.47 26.41
CA THR A 391 23.32 -21.86 26.50
C THR A 391 22.47 -21.06 25.52
N LYS A 392 22.80 -19.78 25.33
CA LYS A 392 22.17 -18.94 24.30
C LYS A 392 22.44 -19.51 22.90
N ALA A 393 23.69 -19.81 22.55
CA ALA A 393 24.04 -20.37 21.25
C ALA A 393 23.31 -21.69 20.96
N ASP A 394 23.25 -22.61 21.93
CA ASP A 394 22.55 -23.89 21.79
C ASP A 394 21.06 -23.66 21.50
N LYS A 395 20.41 -22.75 22.22
CA LYS A 395 18.99 -22.47 22.03
C LYS A 395 18.70 -21.77 20.69
N LEU A 396 19.50 -20.78 20.30
CA LEU A 396 19.32 -20.09 19.02
C LEU A 396 19.50 -21.08 17.85
N GLN A 397 20.43 -22.03 17.95
CA GLN A 397 20.58 -23.10 16.96
C GLN A 397 19.39 -24.07 16.97
N GLU A 398 18.80 -24.36 18.14
CA GLU A 398 17.56 -25.15 18.24
C GLU A 398 16.39 -24.46 17.54
N ILE A 399 16.21 -23.14 17.74
CA ILE A 399 15.18 -22.34 17.05
C ILE A 399 15.39 -22.39 15.54
N LEU A 400 16.61 -22.15 15.06
CA LEU A 400 16.93 -22.23 13.63
C LEU A 400 16.63 -23.63 13.06
N ARG A 401 17.00 -24.69 13.79
CA ARG A 401 16.84 -26.08 13.32
C ARG A 401 15.37 -26.52 13.26
N ASN A 402 14.58 -26.15 14.25
CA ASN A 402 13.26 -26.75 14.47
C ASN A 402 12.09 -25.84 14.09
N GLN A 403 12.30 -24.52 14.02
CA GLN A 403 11.21 -23.56 13.85
C GLN A 403 11.30 -22.71 12.58
N ILE A 404 12.48 -22.61 11.93
CA ILE A 404 12.68 -21.71 10.80
C ILE A 404 13.05 -22.52 9.55
N PHE A 405 12.26 -22.41 8.49
CA PHE A 405 12.50 -23.08 7.22
C PHE A 405 12.22 -22.14 6.04
N GLY A 406 13.11 -22.14 5.04
CA GLY A 406 12.96 -21.37 3.81
C GLY A 406 13.22 -22.21 2.57
N VAL A 407 12.48 -21.96 1.50
CA VAL A 407 12.70 -22.56 0.18
C VAL A 407 12.84 -21.43 -0.84
N ASP A 408 13.84 -21.51 -1.71
CA ASP A 408 13.93 -20.66 -2.89
C ASP A 408 14.58 -21.41 -4.06
N VAL A 409 14.21 -21.03 -5.29
CA VAL A 409 14.75 -21.62 -6.52
C VAL A 409 16.11 -21.02 -6.86
N GLU A 410 16.33 -19.74 -6.52
CA GLU A 410 17.55 -19.00 -6.82
C GLU A 410 18.62 -19.20 -5.74
N GLU A 411 19.79 -19.69 -6.16
CA GLU A 411 20.90 -19.94 -5.23
C GLU A 411 21.40 -18.64 -4.58
N THR A 412 21.43 -17.53 -5.34
CA THR A 412 21.84 -16.22 -4.82
C THR A 412 20.90 -15.75 -3.70
N ALA A 413 19.58 -15.92 -3.87
CA ALA A 413 18.58 -15.59 -2.86
C ALA A 413 18.76 -16.46 -1.61
N CYS A 414 18.89 -17.78 -1.77
CA CYS A 414 19.15 -18.71 -0.68
C CYS A 414 20.38 -18.32 0.17
N ARG A 415 21.48 -17.93 -0.49
CA ARG A 415 22.71 -17.49 0.19
C ARG A 415 22.50 -16.19 0.96
N ILE A 416 21.74 -15.25 0.40
CA ILE A 416 21.39 -13.99 1.07
C ILE A 416 20.47 -14.24 2.28
N ALA A 417 19.52 -15.18 2.19
CA ALA A 417 18.71 -15.58 3.33
C ALA A 417 19.56 -16.16 4.46
N CYS A 418 20.50 -17.07 4.13
CA CYS A 418 21.47 -17.59 5.10
C CYS A 418 22.28 -16.46 5.74
N PHE A 419 22.73 -15.51 4.92
CA PHE A 419 23.50 -14.35 5.38
C PHE A 419 22.72 -13.47 6.37
N SER A 420 21.48 -13.13 6.02
CA SER A 420 20.61 -12.32 6.87
C SER A 420 20.32 -13.01 8.21
N LEU A 421 20.16 -14.34 8.20
CA LEU A 421 20.02 -15.14 9.42
C LEU A 421 21.30 -15.19 10.27
N TYR A 422 22.48 -15.25 9.66
CA TYR A 422 23.74 -15.15 10.43
C TYR A 422 23.89 -13.80 11.11
N LEU A 423 23.56 -12.70 10.40
CA LEU A 423 23.54 -11.37 11.00
C LEU A 423 22.59 -11.34 12.20
N ALA A 424 21.37 -11.84 12.03
CA ALA A 424 20.35 -11.88 13.09
C ALA A 424 20.82 -12.72 14.28
N TYR A 425 21.42 -13.87 14.02
CA TYR A 425 22.02 -14.74 15.04
C TYR A 425 23.12 -14.01 15.84
N LEU A 426 24.06 -13.37 15.15
CA LEU A 426 25.17 -12.65 15.78
C LEU A 426 24.71 -11.43 16.58
N ASP A 427 23.59 -10.80 16.20
CA ASP A 427 23.04 -9.61 16.88
C ASP A 427 22.70 -9.84 18.35
N PHE A 428 22.44 -11.10 18.74
CA PHE A 428 22.10 -11.49 20.11
C PHE A 428 23.31 -11.69 21.04
N PHE A 429 24.52 -11.53 20.53
CA PHE A 429 25.76 -11.71 21.27
C PHE A 429 26.55 -10.41 21.39
N ASP A 430 27.15 -10.19 22.56
CA ASP A 430 28.12 -9.12 22.71
C ASP A 430 29.43 -9.51 21.97
N PRO A 431 30.16 -8.57 21.35
CA PRO A 431 31.38 -8.88 20.60
C PRO A 431 32.41 -9.74 21.36
N PRO A 432 32.67 -9.53 22.68
CA PRO A 432 33.55 -10.40 23.44
C PRO A 432 33.04 -11.84 23.57
N ASP A 433 31.72 -12.04 23.63
CA ASP A 433 31.11 -13.36 23.73
C ASP A 433 31.27 -14.13 22.41
N ILE A 434 31.16 -13.44 21.26
CA ILE A 434 31.40 -14.01 19.93
C ILE A 434 32.84 -14.49 19.80
N LEU A 435 33.81 -13.64 20.19
CA LEU A 435 35.23 -13.97 20.13
C LEU A 435 35.57 -15.16 21.03
N GLN A 436 35.08 -15.15 22.28
CA GLN A 436 35.27 -16.26 23.21
C GLN A 436 34.62 -17.56 22.70
N TYR A 437 33.43 -17.47 22.09
CA TYR A 437 32.76 -18.63 21.52
C TYR A 437 33.57 -19.23 20.36
N ILE A 438 34.04 -18.42 19.41
CA ILE A 438 34.87 -18.88 18.29
C ILE A 438 36.19 -19.49 18.80
N GLU A 439 36.85 -18.82 19.74
CA GLU A 439 38.14 -19.26 20.29
C GLU A 439 38.03 -20.58 21.06
N LYS A 440 36.98 -20.74 21.90
CA LYS A 440 36.78 -21.94 22.72
C LYS A 440 36.23 -23.12 21.94
N THR A 441 35.28 -22.90 21.05
CA THR A 441 34.64 -24.00 20.30
C THR A 441 35.47 -24.44 19.11
N LYS A 442 36.30 -23.53 18.55
CA LYS A 442 36.99 -23.71 17.25
C LYS A 442 36.06 -24.16 16.12
N LYS A 443 34.74 -23.99 16.30
CA LYS A 443 33.71 -24.35 15.34
C LYS A 443 33.22 -23.05 14.72
N PRO A 444 33.23 -22.94 13.39
CA PRO A 444 32.71 -21.75 12.74
C PRO A 444 31.16 -21.80 12.70
N LEU A 445 30.52 -20.82 12.06
CA LEU A 445 29.06 -20.81 11.93
C LEU A 445 28.57 -22.06 11.17
N PRO A 446 27.43 -22.65 11.58
CA PRO A 446 26.86 -23.82 10.92
C PRO A 446 26.40 -23.47 9.50
N LYS A 447 26.65 -24.35 8.52
CA LYS A 447 26.12 -24.20 7.16
C LYS A 447 24.60 -24.38 7.17
N LEU A 448 23.89 -23.34 6.73
CA LEU A 448 22.43 -23.27 6.75
C LEU A 448 21.75 -23.74 5.44
N LEU A 449 22.49 -23.71 4.32
CA LEU A 449 21.96 -23.99 2.98
C LEU A 449 22.06 -25.46 2.60
N ASP A 450 20.92 -26.06 2.32
CA ASP A 450 20.78 -27.39 1.74
C ASP A 450 20.55 -27.31 0.23
N TYR A 451 21.36 -28.06 -0.53
CA TYR A 451 21.29 -28.16 -1.99
C TYR A 451 20.47 -29.37 -2.48
N GLY A 452 19.96 -30.19 -1.55
CA GLY A 452 19.24 -31.43 -1.83
C GLY A 452 20.17 -32.63 -2.09
N ALA A 453 19.58 -33.83 -2.07
CA ALA A 453 20.32 -35.10 -2.11
C ALA A 453 21.11 -35.34 -3.41
N ASN A 454 20.76 -34.65 -4.50
CA ASN A 454 21.37 -34.85 -5.83
C ASN A 454 22.61 -33.97 -6.09
N ALA A 455 23.04 -33.15 -5.11
CA ALA A 455 24.17 -32.23 -5.25
C ALA A 455 25.44 -32.76 -4.53
N SER A 456 25.97 -33.90 -4.96
CA SER A 456 27.13 -34.56 -4.34
C SER A 456 28.40 -33.69 -4.29
N ASP A 457 28.55 -32.76 -5.23
CA ASP A 457 29.72 -31.88 -5.36
C ASP A 457 29.62 -30.61 -4.50
N ARG A 458 28.52 -30.45 -3.73
CA ARG A 458 28.27 -29.29 -2.88
C ARG A 458 28.39 -29.68 -1.39
N PRO A 459 28.79 -28.73 -0.52
CA PRO A 459 28.90 -29.02 0.89
C PRO A 459 27.53 -29.34 1.51
N SER A 460 27.48 -30.36 2.37
CA SER A 460 26.29 -30.66 3.18
C SER A 460 25.97 -29.51 4.14
N ALA A 461 24.69 -29.29 4.39
CA ALA A 461 24.23 -28.39 5.45
C ALA A 461 24.49 -29.01 6.83
N ASP A 462 24.92 -28.20 7.79
CA ASP A 462 25.01 -28.59 9.20
C ASP A 462 23.63 -28.46 9.87
N LEU A 463 22.89 -27.41 9.49
CA LEU A 463 21.53 -27.11 9.91
C LEU A 463 20.70 -26.78 8.65
N PRO A 464 19.89 -27.70 8.11
CA PRO A 464 19.14 -27.46 6.88
C PRO A 464 17.96 -26.50 7.16
N VAL A 465 18.24 -25.20 7.12
CA VAL A 465 17.28 -24.10 7.37
C VAL A 465 16.76 -23.56 6.04
N ILE A 466 17.65 -23.31 5.09
CA ILE A 466 17.30 -22.82 3.76
C ILE A 466 17.54 -23.93 2.74
N HIS A 467 16.56 -24.18 1.87
CA HIS A 467 16.62 -25.22 0.86
C HIS A 467 16.60 -24.61 -0.54
N LYS A 468 17.64 -24.85 -1.33
CA LYS A 468 17.65 -24.52 -2.75
C LYS A 468 16.82 -25.56 -3.50
N ALA A 469 15.56 -25.25 -3.77
CA ALA A 469 14.64 -26.16 -4.43
C ALA A 469 13.44 -25.43 -5.05
N ASN A 470 12.71 -26.12 -5.92
CA ASN A 470 11.42 -25.63 -6.41
C ASN A 470 10.31 -26.12 -5.48
N PHE A 471 9.72 -25.22 -4.69
CA PHE A 471 8.60 -25.53 -3.79
C PHE A 471 7.44 -26.23 -4.51
N LEU A 472 7.13 -25.82 -5.74
CA LEU A 472 6.02 -26.37 -6.53
C LEU A 472 6.30 -27.78 -7.09
N ALA A 473 7.55 -28.26 -7.05
CA ALA A 473 7.89 -29.62 -7.45
C ALA A 473 7.56 -30.65 -6.36
N GLY A 474 7.36 -30.22 -5.10
CA GLY A 474 6.96 -31.10 -4.00
C GLY A 474 8.07 -32.03 -3.46
N GLU A 475 9.29 -31.96 -4.00
CA GLU A 475 10.42 -32.78 -3.58
C GLU A 475 11.17 -32.18 -2.37
N ALA A 476 11.16 -30.85 -2.26
CA ALA A 476 11.73 -30.12 -1.13
C ALA A 476 10.93 -30.42 0.14
N LEU A 477 11.61 -30.68 1.27
CA LEU A 477 10.96 -30.88 2.58
C LEU A 477 9.97 -32.05 2.64
N ALA A 478 10.15 -33.08 1.79
CA ALA A 478 9.25 -34.23 1.73
C ALA A 478 9.03 -34.86 3.12
N GLY A 479 7.76 -35.06 3.48
CA GLY A 479 7.34 -35.63 4.76
C GLY A 479 7.35 -34.67 5.96
N LYS A 480 7.76 -33.41 5.78
CA LYS A 480 7.63 -32.38 6.82
C LYS A 480 6.34 -31.59 6.65
N THR A 481 5.75 -31.22 7.79
CA THR A 481 4.57 -30.36 7.88
C THR A 481 4.80 -29.27 8.91
N PHE A 482 4.29 -28.07 8.64
CA PHE A 482 4.53 -26.88 9.44
C PHE A 482 3.25 -26.36 10.08
N ASP A 483 3.38 -25.69 11.22
CA ASP A 483 2.27 -25.02 11.89
C ASP A 483 1.83 -23.77 11.12
N CYS A 484 2.80 -23.07 10.51
CA CYS A 484 2.56 -21.84 9.77
C CYS A 484 3.37 -21.78 8.46
N ILE A 485 2.71 -21.44 7.35
CA ILE A 485 3.34 -21.05 6.09
C ILE A 485 3.15 -19.55 5.90
N ILE A 486 4.24 -18.83 5.66
CA ILE A 486 4.26 -17.38 5.54
C ILE A 486 5.22 -16.91 4.47
N GLY A 487 4.88 -15.87 3.71
CA GLY A 487 5.80 -15.34 2.72
C GLY A 487 5.15 -14.47 1.66
N ASN A 488 5.97 -14.06 0.69
CA ASN A 488 5.56 -13.31 -0.49
C ASN A 488 5.93 -14.10 -1.76
N PRO A 489 5.07 -15.02 -2.22
CA PRO A 489 5.34 -15.79 -3.44
C PRO A 489 5.41 -14.87 -4.68
N PRO A 490 6.11 -15.29 -5.74
CA PRO A 490 6.27 -14.49 -6.96
C PRO A 490 4.96 -14.21 -7.70
N TRP A 491 4.79 -12.97 -8.21
CA TRP A 491 3.53 -12.51 -8.82
C TRP A 491 3.44 -12.71 -10.35
N GLU A 492 4.34 -13.50 -10.95
CA GLU A 492 4.41 -13.76 -12.39
C GLU A 492 3.11 -14.35 -12.96
N GLY A 493 2.77 -13.96 -14.19
CA GLY A 493 1.70 -14.58 -14.98
C GLY A 493 0.42 -13.75 -15.08
N ARG A 494 -0.53 -14.21 -15.90
CA ARG A 494 -1.85 -13.58 -16.09
C ARG A 494 -2.96 -14.61 -15.82
N GLN A 495 -4.05 -14.14 -15.19
CA GLN A 495 -5.26 -14.94 -14.92
C GLN A 495 -4.93 -16.27 -14.22
N GLY A 496 -5.48 -17.40 -14.68
CA GLY A 496 -5.26 -18.74 -14.11
C GLY A 496 -3.85 -19.32 -14.26
N LYS A 497 -2.89 -18.56 -14.81
CA LYS A 497 -1.48 -18.95 -14.94
C LYS A 497 -0.57 -18.19 -13.97
N GLN A 498 -1.16 -17.49 -12.99
CA GLN A 498 -0.39 -16.73 -12.03
C GLN A 498 0.36 -17.66 -11.08
N LEU A 499 1.67 -17.46 -10.92
CA LEU A 499 2.52 -18.32 -10.12
C LEU A 499 2.09 -18.33 -8.65
N ALA A 500 1.72 -17.16 -8.10
CA ALA A 500 1.14 -17.02 -6.77
C ALA A 500 -0.07 -17.94 -6.49
N GLN A 501 -0.94 -18.21 -7.49
CA GLN A 501 -2.06 -19.16 -7.32
C GLN A 501 -1.55 -20.57 -7.01
N LYS A 502 -0.54 -21.02 -7.74
CA LYS A 502 0.03 -22.37 -7.54
C LYS A 502 0.66 -22.53 -6.16
N PHE A 503 1.34 -21.50 -5.65
CA PHE A 503 1.89 -21.50 -4.29
C PHE A 503 0.79 -21.66 -3.24
N VAL A 504 -0.31 -20.93 -3.40
CA VAL A 504 -1.47 -21.00 -2.50
C VAL A 504 -2.19 -22.35 -2.59
N GLU A 505 -2.27 -22.97 -3.77
CA GLU A 505 -2.83 -24.33 -3.93
C GLU A 505 -1.93 -25.43 -3.34
N ALA A 506 -0.61 -25.23 -3.36
CA ALA A 506 0.37 -26.19 -2.84
C ALA A 506 0.57 -26.09 -1.32
N ALA A 507 0.48 -24.88 -0.75
CA ALA A 507 0.70 -24.62 0.68
C ALA A 507 -0.05 -25.57 1.64
N PRO A 508 -1.34 -25.90 1.44
CA PRO A 508 -2.07 -26.82 2.32
C PRO A 508 -1.44 -28.22 2.45
N SER A 509 -0.67 -28.66 1.46
CA SER A 509 0.01 -29.96 1.50
C SER A 509 1.23 -29.98 2.43
N PHE A 510 1.76 -28.82 2.81
CA PHE A 510 2.87 -28.65 3.73
C PHE A 510 2.43 -28.13 5.10
N LEU A 511 1.15 -27.85 5.30
CA LEU A 511 0.59 -27.46 6.59
C LEU A 511 0.16 -28.71 7.37
N GLN A 512 0.35 -28.67 8.69
CA GLN A 512 -0.34 -29.59 9.59
C GLN A 512 -1.86 -29.42 9.48
N GLN A 513 -2.63 -30.39 9.99
CA GLN A 513 -4.08 -30.20 10.16
C GLN A 513 -4.32 -28.99 11.06
N ASP A 514 -5.26 -28.12 10.68
CA ASP A 514 -5.53 -26.82 11.34
C ASP A 514 -4.37 -25.80 11.32
N GLY A 515 -3.27 -26.11 10.64
CA GLY A 515 -2.15 -25.19 10.41
C GLY A 515 -2.56 -23.96 9.60
N ILE A 516 -1.79 -22.87 9.75
CA ILE A 516 -2.13 -21.54 9.22
C ILE A 516 -1.29 -21.23 7.98
N GLY A 517 -1.95 -20.86 6.89
CA GLY A 517 -1.29 -20.16 5.78
C GLY A 517 -1.55 -18.67 5.88
N CYS A 518 -0.51 -17.85 5.82
CA CYS A 518 -0.63 -16.39 5.75
C CYS A 518 0.30 -15.80 4.68
N LEU A 519 -0.24 -15.45 3.53
CA LEU A 519 0.56 -15.07 2.35
C LEU A 519 0.23 -13.67 1.87
N LEU A 520 1.28 -12.94 1.46
CA LEU A 520 1.18 -11.69 0.72
C LEU A 520 1.01 -12.00 -0.77
N LEU A 521 -0.14 -11.64 -1.31
CA LEU A 521 -0.57 -12.04 -2.65
C LEU A 521 -0.97 -10.82 -3.48
N PRO A 522 -0.97 -10.94 -4.82
CA PRO A 522 -1.48 -9.88 -5.69
C PRO A 522 -3.02 -9.87 -5.65
N SER A 523 -3.66 -8.71 -5.48
CA SER A 523 -5.14 -8.61 -5.35
C SER A 523 -5.92 -9.17 -6.53
N LYS A 524 -5.28 -9.25 -7.70
CA LYS A 524 -5.77 -9.94 -8.91
C LYS A 524 -6.20 -11.38 -8.67
N MET A 525 -5.62 -12.05 -7.68
CA MET A 525 -6.06 -13.38 -7.23
C MET A 525 -7.56 -13.42 -6.91
N LEU A 526 -8.08 -12.35 -6.32
CA LEU A 526 -9.49 -12.23 -5.92
C LEU A 526 -10.30 -11.43 -6.94
N GLN A 527 -9.71 -10.40 -7.52
CA GLN A 527 -10.40 -9.40 -8.33
C GLN A 527 -10.46 -9.72 -9.84
N ASN A 528 -9.60 -10.58 -10.39
CA ASN A 528 -9.70 -10.97 -11.80
C ASN A 528 -10.58 -12.22 -12.01
N GLN A 529 -10.77 -12.62 -13.28
CA GLN A 529 -11.47 -13.86 -13.66
C GLN A 529 -10.71 -15.13 -13.18
N THR A 530 -10.76 -15.39 -11.88
CA THR A 530 -10.14 -16.54 -11.19
C THR A 530 -11.21 -17.41 -10.51
N ASN A 531 -12.47 -17.31 -10.93
CA ASN A 531 -13.62 -18.02 -10.35
C ASN A 531 -13.36 -19.52 -10.15
N ALA A 532 -12.79 -20.19 -11.15
CA ALA A 532 -12.49 -21.62 -11.10
C ALA A 532 -11.42 -21.97 -10.04
N PHE A 533 -10.41 -21.11 -9.88
CA PHE A 533 -9.39 -21.26 -8.83
C PHE A 533 -10.03 -21.04 -7.44
N GLN A 534 -10.73 -19.90 -7.26
CA GLN A 534 -11.38 -19.56 -5.99
C GLN A 534 -12.34 -20.67 -5.55
N GLY A 535 -13.20 -21.15 -6.45
CA GLY A 535 -14.17 -22.21 -6.13
C GLY A 535 -13.53 -23.54 -5.71
N LYS A 536 -12.35 -23.88 -6.25
CA LYS A 536 -11.61 -25.11 -5.86
C LYS A 536 -10.83 -24.94 -4.55
N TRP A 537 -10.15 -23.81 -4.40
CA TRP A 537 -9.30 -23.55 -3.23
C TRP A 537 -10.13 -23.36 -1.97
N LEU A 538 -11.20 -22.54 -2.07
CA LEU A 538 -12.04 -22.15 -0.94
C LEU A 538 -12.87 -23.31 -0.34
N VAL A 539 -13.04 -24.42 -1.05
CA VAL A 539 -13.67 -25.63 -0.47
C VAL A 539 -12.67 -26.54 0.25
N ARG A 540 -11.36 -26.38 -0.01
CA ARG A 540 -10.29 -27.19 0.59
C ARG A 540 -9.76 -26.57 1.88
N VAL A 541 -9.78 -25.24 1.99
CA VAL A 541 -9.26 -24.49 3.14
C VAL A 541 -10.28 -23.51 3.68
N THR A 542 -10.16 -23.18 4.96
CA THR A 542 -11.01 -22.20 5.63
C THR A 542 -10.31 -20.84 5.54
N LEU A 543 -10.74 -19.99 4.61
CA LEU A 543 -10.25 -18.62 4.49
C LEU A 543 -10.79 -17.77 5.65
N GLU A 544 -9.93 -17.39 6.60
CA GLU A 544 -10.36 -16.66 7.80
C GLU A 544 -10.38 -15.14 7.57
N LYS A 545 -9.32 -14.59 6.97
CA LYS A 545 -9.14 -13.14 6.82
C LYS A 545 -8.53 -12.77 5.47
N VAL A 546 -9.03 -11.69 4.88
CA VAL A 546 -8.52 -11.04 3.67
C VAL A 546 -8.32 -9.57 3.98
N LEU A 547 -7.06 -9.12 4.03
CA LEU A 547 -6.70 -7.72 4.19
C LEU A 547 -6.27 -7.13 2.84
N GLN A 548 -7.13 -6.31 2.26
CA GLN A 548 -6.98 -5.74 0.92
C GLN A 548 -6.30 -4.36 0.98
N LEU A 549 -5.06 -4.28 0.46
CA LEU A 549 -4.21 -3.08 0.54
C LEU A 549 -4.28 -2.21 -0.73
N ALA A 550 -5.39 -2.27 -1.47
CA ALA A 550 -5.59 -1.54 -2.73
C ALA A 550 -5.28 -0.04 -2.63
N ASP A 551 -5.78 0.64 -1.61
CA ASP A 551 -5.55 2.08 -1.44
C ASP A 551 -4.11 2.41 -1.00
N TYR A 552 -3.33 1.41 -0.60
CA TYR A 552 -1.93 1.56 -0.22
C TYR A 552 -0.95 1.11 -1.32
N SER A 553 -1.43 0.66 -2.47
CA SER A 553 -0.62 -0.02 -3.50
C SER A 553 0.58 0.79 -3.96
N PHE A 554 0.40 2.05 -4.37
CA PHE A 554 1.49 2.90 -4.85
C PHE A 554 2.35 3.50 -3.73
N LEU A 555 1.89 3.40 -2.49
CA LEU A 555 2.54 3.98 -1.30
C LEU A 555 3.45 2.96 -0.62
N LEU A 556 2.97 1.72 -0.47
CA LEU A 556 3.73 0.59 0.05
C LEU A 556 4.63 -0.04 -1.01
N PHE A 557 4.25 0.08 -2.29
CA PHE A 557 5.00 -0.46 -3.42
C PHE A 557 5.21 0.59 -4.51
N GLN A 558 6.19 1.49 -4.33
CA GLN A 558 6.48 2.56 -5.31
C GLN A 558 6.76 2.03 -6.74
N LYS A 559 7.18 0.77 -6.89
CA LYS A 559 7.49 0.12 -8.18
C LYS A 559 6.52 -1.00 -8.59
N ALA A 560 5.65 -1.49 -7.71
CA ALA A 560 4.75 -2.58 -8.09
C ALA A 560 3.53 -2.04 -8.82
N LEU A 561 3.21 -2.65 -9.96
CA LEU A 561 2.06 -2.26 -10.78
C LEU A 561 0.72 -2.77 -10.23
N CYS A 562 0.75 -3.74 -9.30
CA CYS A 562 -0.43 -4.46 -8.81
C CYS A 562 -0.58 -4.28 -7.29
N PRO A 563 -1.81 -4.05 -6.80
CA PRO A 563 -2.16 -4.09 -5.39
C PRO A 563 -1.85 -5.42 -4.72
N ALA A 564 -1.64 -5.35 -3.41
CA ALA A 564 -1.43 -6.52 -2.57
C ALA A 564 -2.63 -6.81 -1.66
N VAL A 565 -2.76 -8.09 -1.32
CA VAL A 565 -3.71 -8.61 -0.35
C VAL A 565 -2.99 -9.58 0.59
N ILE A 566 -3.23 -9.47 1.89
CA ILE A 566 -2.77 -10.46 2.87
C ILE A 566 -3.92 -11.41 3.12
N THR A 567 -3.70 -12.69 2.86
CA THR A 567 -4.72 -13.73 3.08
C THR A 567 -4.28 -14.66 4.19
N ARG A 568 -5.18 -14.93 5.13
CA ARG A 568 -4.99 -15.87 6.23
C ARG A 568 -6.01 -16.99 6.11
N PHE A 569 -5.57 -18.24 6.07
CA PHE A 569 -6.43 -19.42 5.96
C PHE A 569 -5.94 -20.56 6.85
N LYS A 570 -6.84 -21.47 7.21
CA LYS A 570 -6.52 -22.73 7.92
C LYS A 570 -6.57 -23.93 6.99
N ASN A 571 -5.70 -24.90 7.24
CA ASN A 571 -5.66 -26.18 6.53
C ASN A 571 -6.77 -27.14 7.01
N VAL A 572 -8.01 -26.71 6.84
CA VAL A 572 -9.22 -27.47 7.14
C VAL A 572 -10.35 -26.98 6.23
N PRO A 573 -11.20 -27.85 5.68
CA PRO A 573 -12.37 -27.43 4.92
C PRO A 573 -13.34 -26.59 5.77
N PRO A 574 -13.97 -25.54 5.21
CA PRO A 574 -14.89 -24.69 5.97
C PRO A 574 -16.28 -25.33 6.12
N ASP A 575 -16.97 -25.00 7.20
CA ASP A 575 -18.43 -25.15 7.27
C ASP A 575 -19.08 -24.07 6.41
N VAL A 576 -19.43 -24.41 5.17
CA VAL A 576 -19.91 -23.47 4.15
C VAL A 576 -21.11 -22.62 4.60
N TYR A 577 -21.97 -23.14 5.47
CA TYR A 577 -23.20 -22.46 5.89
C TYR A 577 -23.02 -21.58 7.12
N ARG A 578 -21.95 -21.78 7.88
CA ARG A 578 -21.67 -21.01 9.12
C ARG A 578 -20.45 -20.12 9.02
N HIS A 579 -19.52 -20.46 8.14
CA HIS A 579 -18.25 -19.74 8.03
C HIS A 579 -18.45 -18.38 7.36
N GLU A 580 -17.80 -17.38 7.94
CA GLU A 580 -17.73 -16.03 7.41
C GLU A 580 -16.27 -15.63 7.25
N VAL A 581 -15.94 -15.04 6.10
CA VAL A 581 -14.61 -14.48 5.85
C VAL A 581 -14.56 -13.05 6.37
N GLU A 582 -13.57 -12.74 7.20
CA GLU A 582 -13.29 -11.36 7.60
C GLU A 582 -12.59 -10.62 6.45
N PHE A 583 -13.28 -9.69 5.82
CA PHE A 583 -12.74 -8.85 4.76
C PHE A 583 -12.45 -7.44 5.31
N VAL A 584 -11.17 -7.04 5.24
CA VAL A 584 -10.67 -5.77 5.76
C VAL A 584 -10.07 -4.98 4.60
N ALA A 585 -10.62 -3.79 4.32
CA ALA A 585 -10.27 -2.95 3.17
C ALA A 585 -9.92 -1.53 3.65
N PRO A 586 -8.80 -1.36 4.37
CA PRO A 586 -8.41 -0.07 4.95
C PRO A 586 -8.29 1.00 3.86
N LYS A 587 -8.78 2.19 4.19
CA LYS A 587 -8.68 3.37 3.33
C LYS A 587 -7.40 4.09 3.63
N PHE A 588 -6.78 4.63 2.58
CA PHE A 588 -5.53 5.35 2.76
C PHE A 588 -5.74 6.48 3.77
N ASN A 589 -4.86 6.52 4.76
CA ASN A 589 -4.81 7.55 5.78
C ASN A 589 -3.34 7.99 5.95
N ARG A 590 -3.12 9.30 6.04
CA ARG A 590 -1.80 9.94 6.18
C ARG A 590 -1.14 9.66 7.55
N GLU A 591 -1.92 9.54 8.61
CA GLU A 591 -1.40 9.35 9.97
C GLU A 591 -0.80 7.94 10.13
N GLY A 592 -1.50 6.92 9.61
CA GLY A 592 -1.17 5.52 9.82
C GLY A 592 0.25 5.15 9.37
N LEU A 593 0.60 5.38 8.10
CA LEU A 593 1.90 4.95 7.57
C LEU A 593 3.10 5.62 8.27
N ARG A 594 2.94 6.86 8.75
CA ARG A 594 3.99 7.58 9.49
C ARG A 594 4.22 6.99 10.88
N GLN A 595 3.14 6.58 11.54
CA GLN A 595 3.20 5.80 12.78
C GLN A 595 3.62 4.33 12.53
N GLY A 596 3.74 3.98 11.24
CA GLY A 596 3.80 2.63 10.69
C GLY A 596 2.82 1.69 11.34
N VAL A 597 1.55 2.04 11.16
CA VAL A 597 0.38 1.18 11.29
C VAL A 597 -0.52 1.39 10.07
N ILE A 598 -1.45 0.48 9.81
CA ILE A 598 -2.57 0.74 8.91
C ILE A 598 -3.82 0.94 9.76
N ILE A 599 -4.46 2.08 9.55
CA ILE A 599 -5.71 2.43 10.23
C ILE A 599 -6.85 1.71 9.53
N VAL A 600 -7.67 1.01 10.31
CA VAL A 600 -8.85 0.31 9.85
C VAL A 600 -10.06 0.95 10.51
N ASP A 601 -10.80 1.75 9.75
CA ASP A 601 -12.07 2.29 10.20
C ASP A 601 -13.15 1.20 10.28
N PRO A 602 -14.17 1.33 11.14
CA PRO A 602 -15.24 0.33 11.27
C PRO A 602 -15.91 -0.03 9.94
N SER A 603 -16.11 0.95 9.07
CA SER A 603 -16.70 0.77 7.73
C SER A 603 -15.83 -0.03 6.77
N ALA A 604 -14.51 -0.08 7.00
CA ALA A 604 -13.55 -0.83 6.21
C ALA A 604 -13.49 -2.32 6.60
N ARG A 605 -14.26 -2.77 7.59
CA ARG A 605 -14.25 -4.15 8.09
C ARG A 605 -15.64 -4.77 7.96
N VAL A 606 -15.72 -5.84 7.18
CA VAL A 606 -16.98 -6.57 6.94
C VAL A 606 -16.76 -8.08 7.06
N ARG A 607 -17.84 -8.80 7.29
CA ARG A 607 -17.87 -10.27 7.25
C ARG A 607 -18.69 -10.71 6.05
N ILE A 608 -18.11 -11.56 5.23
CA ILE A 608 -18.73 -12.05 4.00
C ILE A 608 -19.04 -13.54 4.21
N PRO A 609 -20.31 -13.95 4.12
CA PRO A 609 -20.68 -15.36 4.19
C PRO A 609 -19.96 -16.19 3.13
N MET A 610 -19.44 -17.33 3.53
CA MET A 610 -18.71 -18.22 2.62
C MET A 610 -19.58 -18.73 1.46
N VAL A 611 -20.86 -18.97 1.75
CA VAL A 611 -21.87 -19.38 0.76
C VAL A 611 -22.03 -18.37 -0.37
N ASP A 612 -21.93 -17.06 -0.08
CA ASP A 612 -22.09 -16.01 -1.08
C ASP A 612 -20.89 -16.02 -2.04
N ILE A 613 -19.67 -16.11 -1.49
CA ILE A 613 -18.43 -16.20 -2.27
C ILE A 613 -18.48 -17.39 -3.22
N LEU A 614 -18.80 -18.58 -2.70
CA LEU A 614 -18.88 -19.80 -3.51
C LEU A 614 -20.00 -19.73 -4.56
N SER A 615 -21.15 -19.13 -4.23
CA SER A 615 -22.23 -18.94 -5.20
C SER A 615 -21.80 -18.03 -6.34
N ALA A 616 -21.10 -16.93 -6.06
CA ALA A 616 -20.57 -16.05 -7.10
C ALA A 616 -19.49 -16.70 -7.97
N THR A 617 -18.70 -17.64 -7.42
CA THR A 617 -17.76 -18.40 -8.26
C THR A 617 -18.50 -19.22 -9.33
N LYS A 618 -19.68 -19.77 -9.02
CA LYS A 618 -20.50 -20.55 -9.96
C LYS A 618 -21.12 -19.69 -11.06
N SER A 619 -21.50 -18.45 -10.73
CA SER A 619 -22.04 -17.46 -11.69
C SER A 619 -20.97 -16.62 -12.40
N ASN A 620 -19.68 -16.95 -12.24
CA ASN A 620 -18.54 -16.20 -12.79
C ASN A 620 -18.45 -14.72 -12.34
N THR A 621 -19.02 -14.39 -11.18
CA THR A 621 -19.08 -13.04 -10.62
C THR A 621 -18.30 -12.89 -9.30
N ALA A 622 -17.42 -13.82 -8.93
CA ALA A 622 -16.66 -13.75 -7.68
C ALA A 622 -15.91 -12.42 -7.46
N PRO A 623 -15.28 -11.81 -8.49
CA PRO A 623 -14.71 -10.46 -8.36
C PRO A 623 -15.65 -9.40 -7.83
N VAL A 624 -16.93 -9.50 -8.20
CA VAL A 624 -17.96 -8.54 -7.82
C VAL A 624 -18.18 -8.57 -6.31
N ILE A 625 -18.20 -9.75 -5.69
CA ILE A 625 -18.38 -9.85 -4.23
C ILE A 625 -17.27 -9.10 -3.50
N TRP A 626 -16.01 -9.32 -3.86
CA TRP A 626 -14.88 -8.61 -3.25
C TRP A 626 -14.95 -7.11 -3.52
N LYS A 627 -15.32 -6.71 -4.74
CA LYS A 627 -15.32 -5.31 -5.15
C LYS A 627 -16.43 -4.50 -4.48
N ARG A 628 -17.62 -5.07 -4.34
CA ARG A 628 -18.76 -4.44 -3.66
C ARG A 628 -18.46 -4.11 -2.20
N HIS A 629 -17.68 -4.95 -1.53
CA HIS A 629 -17.29 -4.76 -0.13
C HIS A 629 -16.04 -3.87 0.04
N LEU A 630 -15.38 -3.47 -1.06
CA LEU A 630 -14.20 -2.60 -0.98
C LEU A 630 -14.59 -1.21 -0.50
N TRP A 631 -15.63 -0.61 -1.06
CA TRP A 631 -16.10 0.74 -0.74
C TRP A 631 -17.60 0.80 -0.39
N GLY A 632 -18.37 -0.27 -0.68
CA GLY A 632 -19.81 -0.26 -0.50
C GLY A 632 -20.24 -0.69 0.90
N THR A 633 -21.24 -0.01 1.43
CA THR A 633 -21.94 -0.33 2.67
C THR A 633 -23.09 -1.31 2.43
N ARG A 634 -23.82 -1.72 3.48
CA ARG A 634 -25.02 -2.57 3.32
C ARG A 634 -26.11 -1.91 2.47
N ARG A 635 -26.21 -0.57 2.51
CA ARG A 635 -27.15 0.18 1.66
C ARG A 635 -26.74 0.09 0.19
N ASP A 636 -25.43 0.18 -0.07
CA ASP A 636 -24.89 -0.01 -1.41
C ASP A 636 -25.16 -1.42 -1.93
N GLN A 637 -25.00 -2.46 -1.09
CA GLN A 637 -25.36 -3.83 -1.49
C GLN A 637 -26.82 -3.92 -1.95
N LYS A 638 -27.76 -3.35 -1.18
CA LYS A 638 -29.18 -3.35 -1.53
C LYS A 638 -29.45 -2.63 -2.86
N LEU A 639 -28.85 -1.46 -3.08
CA LEU A 639 -29.00 -0.73 -4.34
C LEU A 639 -28.37 -1.50 -5.50
N LEU A 640 -27.20 -2.09 -5.31
CA LEU A 640 -26.54 -2.89 -6.35
C LEU A 640 -27.29 -4.18 -6.68
N ASP A 641 -27.96 -4.80 -5.70
CA ASP A 641 -28.82 -5.96 -5.93
C ASP A 641 -30.09 -5.58 -6.71
N LEU A 642 -30.71 -4.44 -6.37
CA LEU A 642 -31.80 -3.85 -7.16
C LEU A 642 -31.34 -3.62 -8.61
N LEU A 643 -30.23 -2.91 -8.79
CA LEU A 643 -29.70 -2.60 -10.13
C LEU A 643 -29.35 -3.87 -10.92
N GLN A 644 -28.81 -4.91 -10.28
CA GLN A 644 -28.52 -6.17 -10.96
C GLN A 644 -29.75 -7.04 -11.25
N SER A 645 -30.88 -6.76 -10.60
CA SER A 645 -32.15 -7.41 -10.93
C SER A 645 -32.80 -6.84 -12.19
N LEU A 646 -32.36 -5.65 -12.63
CA LEU A 646 -32.83 -5.02 -13.86
C LEU A 646 -32.19 -5.69 -15.10
N PRO A 647 -32.88 -5.66 -16.26
CA PRO A 647 -32.33 -6.14 -17.52
C PRO A 647 -30.95 -5.53 -17.80
N ALA A 648 -29.98 -6.39 -18.10
CA ALA A 648 -28.61 -5.96 -18.37
C ALA A 648 -28.46 -5.48 -19.82
N LEU A 649 -27.57 -4.52 -20.06
CA LEU A 649 -27.23 -4.04 -21.40
C LEU A 649 -26.79 -5.19 -22.35
N SER A 650 -26.17 -6.24 -21.81
CA SER A 650 -25.80 -7.44 -22.54
C SER A 650 -26.98 -8.17 -23.19
N GLU A 651 -28.21 -7.97 -22.73
CA GLU A 651 -29.41 -8.58 -23.32
C GLU A 651 -29.75 -7.96 -24.67
N GLN A 652 -29.37 -6.69 -24.88
CA GLN A 652 -29.61 -5.94 -26.12
C GLN A 652 -28.43 -6.01 -27.11
N ILE A 653 -27.28 -6.58 -26.67
CA ILE A 653 -26.00 -6.49 -27.39
C ILE A 653 -25.43 -7.87 -27.74
N ASP A 654 -25.08 -8.03 -29.02
CA ASP A 654 -24.21 -9.10 -29.50
C ASP A 654 -22.73 -8.65 -29.55
N VAL A 655 -21.82 -9.45 -28.97
CA VAL A 655 -20.38 -9.20 -29.06
C VAL A 655 -19.84 -9.85 -30.33
N LEU A 656 -19.45 -9.05 -31.33
CA LEU A 656 -19.13 -9.57 -32.68
C LEU A 656 -17.95 -10.55 -32.70
N SER A 657 -16.97 -10.37 -31.82
CA SER A 657 -15.84 -11.29 -31.71
C SER A 657 -16.26 -12.68 -31.19
N GLU A 658 -17.27 -12.74 -30.31
CA GLU A 658 -17.82 -13.98 -29.77
C GLU A 658 -18.70 -14.69 -30.80
N LEU A 659 -19.58 -13.96 -31.49
CA LEU A 659 -20.38 -14.51 -32.59
C LEU A 659 -19.49 -15.16 -33.66
N ARG A 660 -18.41 -14.49 -34.07
CA ARG A 660 -17.45 -15.07 -35.03
C ARG A 660 -16.74 -16.31 -34.49
N ARG A 661 -16.36 -16.31 -33.21
CA ARG A 661 -15.69 -17.45 -32.56
C ARG A 661 -16.61 -18.67 -32.50
N HIS A 662 -17.89 -18.45 -32.23
CA HIS A 662 -18.90 -19.50 -32.10
C HIS A 662 -19.65 -19.81 -33.40
N ARG A 663 -19.37 -19.06 -34.48
CA ARG A 663 -20.09 -19.12 -35.78
C ARG A 663 -21.61 -18.96 -35.60
N SER A 664 -22.00 -18.05 -34.72
CA SER A 664 -23.39 -17.76 -34.40
C SER A 664 -23.89 -16.58 -35.23
N GLU A 665 -25.17 -16.61 -35.58
CA GLU A 665 -25.85 -15.50 -36.24
C GLU A 665 -26.20 -14.39 -35.24
N ARG A 666 -26.45 -13.18 -35.77
CA ARG A 666 -26.87 -12.03 -34.96
C ARG A 666 -28.30 -12.23 -34.51
N THR A 667 -28.56 -11.98 -33.23
CA THR A 667 -29.88 -12.17 -32.61
C THR A 667 -30.38 -10.93 -31.89
N LYS A 668 -29.50 -9.97 -31.60
CA LYS A 668 -29.81 -8.81 -30.76
C LYS A 668 -29.78 -7.49 -31.53
N ARG A 669 -30.43 -6.49 -30.91
CA ARG A 669 -30.64 -5.14 -31.44
C ARG A 669 -29.33 -4.46 -31.81
N TRP A 670 -28.35 -4.50 -30.92
CA TRP A 670 -27.08 -3.78 -31.04
C TRP A 670 -25.88 -4.71 -31.12
N ILE A 671 -24.75 -4.17 -31.56
CA ILE A 671 -23.47 -4.87 -31.66
C ILE A 671 -22.40 -4.14 -30.87
N SER A 672 -21.44 -4.88 -30.31
CA SER A 672 -20.31 -4.29 -29.59
C SER A 672 -18.98 -4.96 -29.88
N GLY A 673 -17.91 -4.24 -29.55
CA GLY A 673 -16.54 -4.71 -29.72
C GLY A 673 -15.50 -3.64 -29.41
N GLN A 674 -14.25 -3.98 -29.67
CA GLN A 674 -13.08 -3.10 -29.50
C GLN A 674 -12.53 -2.67 -30.85
N GLY A 675 -11.91 -1.49 -30.89
CA GLY A 675 -11.32 -0.93 -32.10
C GLY A 675 -10.11 -1.70 -32.65
N ILE A 676 -9.51 -1.13 -33.69
CA ILE A 676 -8.35 -1.72 -34.37
C ILE A 676 -7.12 -1.78 -33.45
N LYS A 677 -6.22 -2.75 -33.68
CA LYS A 677 -4.89 -2.77 -33.04
C LYS A 677 -3.81 -2.60 -34.10
N PRO A 678 -3.19 -1.42 -34.22
CA PRO A 678 -2.08 -1.20 -35.14
C PRO A 678 -0.82 -1.98 -34.75
N TRP A 679 0.06 -2.22 -35.73
CA TRP A 679 1.35 -2.87 -35.50
C TRP A 679 2.48 -1.82 -35.33
N PRO A 680 3.15 -1.72 -34.16
CA PRO A 680 4.27 -0.81 -33.96
C PRO A 680 5.47 -1.15 -34.85
N LEU A 681 6.10 -0.13 -35.46
CA LEU A 681 7.33 -0.33 -36.25
C LEU A 681 8.48 -0.93 -35.43
N ALA A 682 8.53 -0.63 -34.12
CA ALA A 682 9.56 -1.14 -33.21
C ALA A 682 9.44 -2.66 -32.92
N LYS A 683 8.30 -3.30 -33.23
CA LYS A 683 8.10 -4.74 -32.99
C LYS A 683 8.50 -5.56 -34.21
N THR A 684 9.41 -6.51 -34.00
CA THR A 684 9.96 -7.39 -35.05
C THR A 684 9.29 -8.77 -35.12
N LYS A 685 8.62 -9.22 -34.06
CA LYS A 685 7.93 -10.52 -33.98
C LYS A 685 6.50 -10.39 -33.51
N SER A 686 5.58 -11.03 -34.22
CA SER A 686 4.16 -11.15 -33.87
C SER A 686 3.85 -12.58 -33.42
N ASP A 687 2.97 -12.72 -32.43
CA ASP A 687 2.38 -13.99 -32.00
C ASP A 687 1.14 -14.38 -32.83
N ARG A 688 0.77 -13.56 -33.82
CA ARG A 688 -0.40 -13.74 -34.70
C ARG A 688 -0.14 -13.24 -36.12
N ASP A 689 -0.91 -13.77 -37.07
CA ASP A 689 -0.91 -13.29 -38.45
C ASP A 689 -1.42 -11.85 -38.55
N LEU A 690 -0.60 -10.99 -39.13
CA LEU A 690 -0.95 -9.59 -39.38
C LEU A 690 -1.95 -9.50 -40.54
N LYS A 691 -2.88 -8.55 -40.46
CA LYS A 691 -3.97 -8.41 -41.42
C LYS A 691 -3.80 -7.14 -42.26
N PRO A 692 -3.96 -7.19 -43.60
CA PRO A 692 -3.96 -5.98 -44.43
C PRO A 692 -5.06 -5.01 -44.02
N ILE A 693 -4.74 -3.71 -43.97
CA ILE A 693 -5.72 -2.67 -43.64
C ILE A 693 -6.83 -2.66 -44.71
N ALA A 694 -8.08 -2.82 -44.27
CA ALA A 694 -9.25 -2.86 -45.16
C ALA A 694 -9.93 -1.50 -45.41
N TRP A 695 -9.43 -0.42 -44.81
CA TRP A 695 -10.03 0.91 -44.88
C TRP A 695 -9.15 1.91 -45.63
N PRO A 696 -9.73 2.86 -46.38
CA PRO A 696 -8.99 3.93 -47.03
C PRO A 696 -8.13 4.78 -46.07
N PRO A 697 -6.98 5.34 -46.50
CA PRO A 697 -6.10 6.16 -45.66
C PRO A 697 -6.78 7.41 -45.08
N ASP A 698 -7.74 7.99 -45.81
CA ASP A 698 -8.52 9.18 -45.47
C ASP A 698 -9.73 8.90 -44.56
N THR A 699 -9.94 7.63 -44.16
CA THR A 699 -11.04 7.25 -43.27
C THR A 699 -10.95 8.02 -41.94
N PRO A 700 -12.06 8.64 -41.46
CA PRO A 700 -12.08 9.33 -40.17
C PRO A 700 -11.65 8.42 -39.01
N PHE A 701 -10.83 8.97 -38.12
CA PHE A 701 -10.20 8.27 -37.01
C PHE A 701 -10.27 9.11 -35.72
N ILE A 702 -10.76 8.51 -34.63
CA ILE A 702 -10.84 9.17 -33.32
C ILE A 702 -9.73 8.68 -32.38
N GLU A 703 -8.97 9.65 -31.85
CA GLU A 703 -7.95 9.42 -30.84
C GLU A 703 -8.52 9.54 -29.43
N ALA A 704 -8.42 8.47 -28.64
CA ALA A 704 -8.90 8.48 -27.26
C ALA A 704 -8.23 9.56 -26.39
N THR A 705 -6.98 9.94 -26.68
CA THR A 705 -6.23 10.94 -25.90
C THR A 705 -6.59 12.39 -26.22
N GLU A 706 -6.97 12.69 -27.47
CA GLU A 706 -7.18 14.07 -27.98
C GLU A 706 -8.67 14.46 -28.04
N TRP A 707 -9.56 13.51 -27.81
CA TRP A 707 -11.00 13.72 -27.73
C TRP A 707 -11.36 14.57 -26.50
N ASN A 708 -11.87 15.80 -26.72
CA ASN A 708 -12.08 16.83 -25.68
C ASN A 708 -13.55 17.06 -25.26
N SER A 709 -14.53 16.36 -25.86
CA SER A 709 -15.95 16.53 -25.55
C SER A 709 -16.61 15.21 -25.23
N ASP A 710 -16.80 14.96 -23.96
CA ASP A 710 -17.13 13.62 -23.52
C ASP A 710 -18.61 13.24 -23.70
N LEU A 711 -19.45 13.88 -24.54
CA LEU A 711 -20.89 13.50 -24.71
C LEU A 711 -21.28 13.22 -26.16
N PHE A 712 -20.71 13.95 -27.12
CA PHE A 712 -20.88 13.71 -28.55
C PHE A 712 -19.59 13.99 -29.32
N VAL A 713 -19.36 13.28 -30.41
CA VAL A 713 -18.21 13.47 -31.31
C VAL A 713 -18.64 14.25 -32.54
N LEU A 714 -17.87 15.27 -32.94
CA LEU A 714 -18.07 15.99 -34.20
C LEU A 714 -17.05 15.51 -35.25
N LYS A 715 -17.39 15.65 -36.53
CA LYS A 715 -16.46 15.30 -37.63
C LYS A 715 -15.13 16.04 -37.54
N GLY A 716 -15.14 17.29 -37.07
CA GLY A 716 -13.93 18.09 -36.86
C GLY A 716 -13.04 17.62 -35.69
N ASP A 717 -13.52 16.70 -34.85
CA ASP A 717 -12.72 16.08 -33.78
C ASP A 717 -11.90 14.88 -34.30
N ALA A 718 -12.16 14.40 -35.53
CA ALA A 718 -11.49 13.25 -36.13
C ALA A 718 -10.29 13.65 -37.00
N ILE A 719 -9.24 12.82 -36.97
CA ILE A 719 -8.10 12.86 -37.89
C ILE A 719 -8.22 11.76 -38.94
N THR A 720 -7.32 11.69 -39.91
CA THR A 720 -7.31 10.54 -40.85
C THR A 720 -6.60 9.32 -40.26
N LEU A 721 -6.97 8.12 -40.73
CA LEU A 721 -6.28 6.87 -40.35
C LEU A 721 -4.77 6.96 -40.66
N GLU A 722 -4.40 7.54 -41.80
CA GLU A 722 -3.00 7.70 -42.20
C GLU A 722 -2.21 8.60 -41.24
N GLU A 723 -2.77 9.76 -40.90
CA GLU A 723 -2.18 10.67 -39.91
C GLU A 723 -1.95 9.97 -38.58
N ARG A 724 -2.93 9.19 -38.11
CA ARG A 724 -2.83 8.42 -36.87
C ARG A 724 -1.66 7.44 -36.89
N LEU A 725 -1.55 6.66 -37.98
CA LEU A 725 -0.52 5.63 -38.12
C LEU A 725 0.87 6.26 -38.18
N LYS A 726 1.03 7.37 -38.92
CA LYS A 726 2.28 8.14 -38.97
C LYS A 726 2.65 8.75 -37.61
N LYS A 727 1.69 9.41 -36.94
CA LYS A 727 1.89 10.10 -35.64
C LYS A 727 2.44 9.20 -34.53
N LYS A 728 2.19 7.88 -34.56
CA LYS A 728 2.68 6.91 -33.56
C LYS A 728 3.64 5.86 -34.12
N SER A 729 4.17 6.08 -35.32
CA SER A 729 5.14 5.17 -35.94
C SER A 729 4.62 3.73 -36.02
N TYR A 730 3.38 3.57 -36.48
CA TYR A 730 2.79 2.27 -36.80
C TYR A 730 3.05 1.90 -38.27
N ARG A 731 2.97 0.61 -38.61
CA ARG A 731 2.90 0.18 -40.00
C ARG A 731 1.62 0.70 -40.67
N THR A 732 1.75 1.12 -41.92
CA THR A 732 0.67 1.71 -42.72
C THR A 732 -0.04 0.71 -43.63
N ASP A 733 0.40 -0.55 -43.65
CA ASP A 733 -0.11 -1.58 -44.53
C ASP A 733 -0.79 -2.75 -43.79
N VAL A 734 -0.47 -2.96 -42.51
CA VAL A 734 -1.01 -4.08 -41.72
C VAL A 734 -1.40 -3.71 -40.28
N LEU A 735 -2.37 -4.46 -39.74
CA LEU A 735 -2.83 -4.40 -38.35
C LEU A 735 -2.53 -5.70 -37.61
N TYR A 736 -2.31 -5.60 -36.31
CA TYR A 736 -2.27 -6.73 -35.39
C TYR A 736 -3.66 -7.36 -35.19
N SER A 737 -4.70 -6.52 -35.11
CA SER A 737 -6.08 -6.96 -34.98
C SER A 737 -7.00 -6.07 -35.81
N GLN A 738 -7.81 -6.70 -36.65
CA GLN A 738 -8.82 -6.07 -37.50
C GLN A 738 -10.22 -6.57 -37.12
N PRO A 739 -11.00 -5.78 -36.36
CA PRO A 739 -12.41 -6.05 -36.08
C PRO A 739 -13.30 -5.97 -37.34
N PRO A 740 -14.53 -6.49 -37.29
CA PRO A 740 -15.54 -6.31 -38.33
C PRO A 740 -15.81 -4.84 -38.66
N SER A 741 -16.11 -4.53 -39.93
CA SER A 741 -16.41 -3.15 -40.36
C SER A 741 -17.74 -2.64 -39.81
N GLU A 742 -18.69 -3.51 -39.47
CA GLU A 742 -19.98 -3.09 -38.89
C GLU A 742 -19.82 -2.37 -37.55
N LEU A 743 -18.71 -2.61 -36.83
CA LEU A 743 -18.39 -1.98 -35.55
C LEU A 743 -18.22 -0.44 -35.64
N PHE A 744 -17.88 0.05 -36.84
CA PHE A 744 -17.47 1.42 -37.11
C PHE A 744 -18.55 2.25 -37.83
N ARG A 745 -19.75 1.69 -38.01
CA ARG A 745 -20.88 2.35 -38.69
C ARG A 745 -21.79 3.06 -37.71
N ALA A 746 -22.12 4.32 -37.99
CA ALA A 746 -23.06 5.10 -37.20
C ALA A 746 -24.51 4.56 -37.28
N PRO A 747 -25.34 4.85 -36.26
CA PRO A 747 -25.03 5.53 -35.00
C PRO A 747 -24.24 4.67 -34.00
N ILE A 748 -23.25 5.27 -33.32
CA ILE A 748 -22.39 4.57 -32.34
C ILE A 748 -22.27 5.32 -31.01
N VAL A 749 -22.13 4.56 -29.92
CA VAL A 749 -21.65 5.05 -28.63
C VAL A 749 -20.24 4.53 -28.41
N LEU A 750 -19.28 5.44 -28.24
CA LEU A 750 -17.88 5.15 -27.95
C LEU A 750 -17.62 5.26 -26.45
N VAL A 751 -16.97 4.25 -25.87
CA VAL A 751 -16.62 4.16 -24.45
C VAL A 751 -15.13 3.85 -24.31
N SER A 752 -14.40 4.72 -23.62
CA SER A 752 -12.99 4.44 -23.28
C SER A 752 -12.85 3.29 -22.29
N GLN A 753 -11.80 2.48 -22.42
CA GLN A 753 -11.52 1.41 -21.45
C GLN A 753 -11.33 1.93 -20.02
N GLY A 754 -10.78 3.14 -19.84
CA GLY A 754 -10.67 3.77 -18.52
C GLY A 754 -11.96 4.44 -18.02
N PHE A 755 -13.05 4.34 -18.78
CA PHE A 755 -14.37 4.90 -18.47
C PHE A 755 -14.39 6.40 -18.12
N GLY A 756 -13.37 7.15 -18.54
CA GLY A 756 -13.31 8.61 -18.42
C GLY A 756 -14.03 9.34 -19.56
N LYS A 757 -14.18 8.67 -20.71
CA LYS A 757 -14.78 9.24 -21.94
C LYS A 757 -15.85 8.32 -22.52
N VAL A 758 -17.03 8.89 -22.81
CA VAL A 758 -18.20 8.19 -23.36
C VAL A 758 -18.99 9.12 -24.29
N ALA A 759 -19.02 8.95 -25.62
CA ALA A 759 -19.79 9.84 -26.48
C ALA A 759 -20.62 9.11 -27.52
N TYR A 760 -21.71 9.77 -27.90
CA TYR A 760 -22.46 9.47 -29.10
C TYR A 760 -21.79 10.02 -30.36
N CYS A 761 -21.81 9.27 -31.46
CA CYS A 761 -21.28 9.66 -32.75
C CYS A 761 -22.23 9.22 -33.86
N ASP A 762 -22.54 10.14 -34.78
CA ASP A 762 -23.52 9.97 -35.85
C ASP A 762 -22.88 9.90 -37.25
N PHE A 763 -21.59 9.57 -37.32
CA PHE A 763 -20.90 9.33 -38.57
C PHE A 763 -19.92 8.15 -38.44
N ASP A 764 -19.64 7.49 -39.56
CA ASP A 764 -18.73 6.35 -39.61
C ASP A 764 -17.32 6.77 -39.20
N VAL A 765 -16.72 6.03 -38.26
CA VAL A 765 -15.42 6.42 -37.68
C VAL A 765 -14.64 5.24 -37.13
N LEU A 766 -13.33 5.23 -37.38
CA LEU A 766 -12.38 4.26 -36.85
C LEU A 766 -11.82 4.70 -35.50
N PHE A 767 -11.42 3.72 -34.67
CA PHE A 767 -10.80 3.96 -33.37
C PHE A 767 -9.93 2.78 -32.94
N GLN A 768 -9.02 3.00 -31.96
CA GLN A 768 -8.16 1.95 -31.42
C GLN A 768 -8.85 1.09 -30.36
N ASP A 769 -8.25 -0.04 -30.01
CA ASP A 769 -8.73 -0.96 -28.97
C ASP A 769 -8.80 -0.34 -27.55
N SER A 770 -8.20 0.83 -27.33
CA SER A 770 -8.43 1.63 -26.13
C SER A 770 -9.87 2.13 -25.98
N LEU A 771 -10.64 2.15 -27.08
CA LEU A 771 -12.07 2.43 -27.12
C LEU A 771 -12.85 1.15 -27.42
N GLN A 772 -14.07 1.13 -26.89
CA GLN A 772 -15.09 0.11 -27.03
C GLN A 772 -16.30 0.79 -27.69
N SER A 773 -17.04 0.10 -28.56
CA SER A 773 -18.24 0.68 -29.18
C SER A 773 -19.48 -0.16 -28.96
N ILE A 774 -20.61 0.53 -29.02
CA ILE A 774 -21.96 -0.03 -29.11
C ILE A 774 -22.62 0.65 -30.30
N ALA A 775 -22.89 -0.12 -31.35
CA ALA A 775 -23.49 0.37 -32.59
C ALA A 775 -24.88 -0.26 -32.81
N GLY A 776 -25.81 0.52 -33.35
CA GLY A 776 -27.19 0.12 -33.60
C GLY A 776 -27.73 0.69 -34.92
N PRO A 777 -28.99 0.38 -35.28
CA PRO A 777 -29.66 0.99 -36.42
C PRO A 777 -30.03 2.46 -36.15
N GLU A 778 -30.29 3.24 -37.21
CA GLU A 778 -30.72 4.65 -37.11
C GLU A 778 -32.04 4.83 -36.34
N GLU A 779 -32.92 3.83 -36.36
CA GLU A 779 -34.17 3.83 -35.58
C GLU A 779 -33.94 3.95 -34.06
N ASP A 780 -32.76 3.53 -33.58
CA ASP A 780 -32.39 3.55 -32.18
C ASP A 780 -31.57 4.78 -31.78
N ARG A 781 -31.47 5.77 -32.67
CA ARG A 781 -30.64 6.96 -32.45
C ARG A 781 -30.90 7.62 -31.11
N GLU A 782 -32.15 7.83 -30.73
CA GLU A 782 -32.49 8.45 -29.44
C GLU A 782 -32.11 7.58 -28.24
N LEU A 783 -32.31 6.26 -28.35
CA LEU A 783 -31.90 5.31 -27.32
C LEU A 783 -30.37 5.26 -27.17
N LEU A 784 -29.61 5.38 -28.25
CA LEU A 784 -28.15 5.44 -28.22
C LEU A 784 -27.65 6.77 -27.65
N MET A 785 -28.35 7.88 -27.90
CA MET A 785 -28.08 9.17 -27.25
C MET A 785 -28.36 9.10 -25.74
N PHE A 786 -29.47 8.48 -25.35
CA PHE A 786 -29.77 8.20 -23.94
C PHE A 786 -28.73 7.27 -23.31
N LEU A 787 -28.30 6.21 -24.00
CA LEU A 787 -27.24 5.30 -23.54
C LEU A 787 -25.93 6.05 -23.29
N ALA A 788 -25.53 6.96 -24.19
CA ALA A 788 -24.35 7.80 -23.98
C ALA A 788 -24.50 8.68 -22.72
N ALA A 789 -25.66 9.31 -22.51
CA ALA A 789 -25.92 10.12 -21.31
C ALA A 789 -25.94 9.27 -20.02
N PHE A 790 -26.55 8.08 -20.07
CA PHE A 790 -26.61 7.13 -18.97
C PHE A 790 -25.21 6.61 -18.59
N LEU A 791 -24.42 6.15 -19.55
CA LEU A 791 -23.06 5.64 -19.30
C LEU A 791 -22.13 6.73 -18.72
N ARG A 792 -22.42 8.02 -18.96
CA ARG A 792 -21.72 9.14 -18.33
C ARG A 792 -22.23 9.51 -16.94
N SER A 793 -23.45 9.11 -16.61
CA SER A 793 -24.12 9.50 -15.38
C SER A 793 -23.40 8.97 -14.13
N GLY A 794 -23.67 9.62 -13.00
CA GLY A 794 -23.20 9.13 -11.70
C GLY A 794 -23.64 7.70 -11.41
N LEU A 795 -24.83 7.29 -11.88
CA LEU A 795 -25.38 5.94 -11.66
C LEU A 795 -24.56 4.84 -12.36
N ALA A 796 -24.21 5.03 -13.63
CA ALA A 796 -23.39 4.05 -14.35
C ALA A 796 -21.97 3.97 -13.77
N ARG A 797 -21.39 5.12 -13.41
CA ARG A 797 -20.08 5.18 -12.73
C ARG A 797 -20.12 4.47 -11.38
N TYR A 798 -21.12 4.74 -10.56
CA TYR A 798 -21.36 4.08 -9.28
C TYR A 798 -21.42 2.55 -9.45
N PHE A 799 -22.25 2.07 -10.37
CA PHE A 799 -22.40 0.65 -10.62
C PHE A 799 -21.08 -0.01 -11.06
N LEU A 800 -20.37 0.58 -12.02
CA LEU A 800 -19.11 0.04 -12.53
C LEU A 800 -17.99 0.14 -11.51
N PHE A 801 -17.93 1.21 -10.72
CA PHE A 801 -16.96 1.36 -9.63
C PHE A 801 -17.13 0.24 -8.60
N HIS A 802 -18.34 -0.21 -8.29
CA HIS A 802 -18.57 -1.31 -7.34
C HIS A 802 -18.51 -2.72 -7.95
N THR A 803 -18.51 -2.87 -9.27
CA THR A 803 -18.66 -4.20 -9.92
C THR A 803 -17.52 -4.58 -10.87
N SER A 804 -16.68 -3.62 -11.29
CA SER A 804 -15.55 -3.87 -12.19
C SER A 804 -14.33 -4.35 -11.42
N ALA A 805 -13.59 -5.31 -12.00
CA ALA A 805 -12.44 -5.93 -11.38
C ALA A 805 -11.32 -4.94 -11.01
N ASN A 806 -10.95 -4.05 -11.93
CA ASN A 806 -9.72 -3.25 -11.81
C ASN A 806 -9.96 -1.82 -11.31
N TRP A 807 -11.08 -1.19 -11.69
CA TRP A 807 -11.35 0.21 -11.36
C TRP A 807 -11.37 0.41 -9.84
N GLY A 808 -10.65 1.40 -9.32
CA GLY A 808 -10.60 1.71 -7.88
C GLY A 808 -9.93 0.63 -7.05
N SER A 809 -9.05 -0.15 -7.70
CA SER A 809 -8.17 -1.11 -7.03
C SER A 809 -6.79 -1.12 -7.65
N GLU A 810 -6.65 -1.20 -8.99
CA GLU A 810 -5.36 -1.16 -9.69
C GLU A 810 -5.31 -0.03 -10.75
N ARG A 811 -5.60 -0.37 -12.02
CA ARG A 811 -5.68 0.57 -13.13
C ARG A 811 -7.14 0.76 -13.46
N ASP A 812 -7.55 2.02 -13.66
CA ASP A 812 -8.91 2.33 -14.12
C ASP A 812 -9.12 1.72 -15.50
N LYS A 813 -9.78 0.56 -15.48
CA LYS A 813 -10.08 -0.23 -16.66
C LYS A 813 -11.34 -1.06 -16.43
N VAL A 814 -12.30 -0.86 -17.33
CA VAL A 814 -13.53 -1.64 -17.45
C VAL A 814 -13.44 -2.49 -18.70
N HIS A 815 -13.45 -3.80 -18.52
CA HIS A 815 -13.51 -4.75 -19.64
C HIS A 815 -14.88 -4.71 -20.32
N LEU A 816 -14.96 -5.08 -21.60
CA LEU A 816 -16.22 -5.07 -22.34
C LEU A 816 -17.29 -5.92 -21.67
N SER A 817 -16.94 -7.12 -21.22
CA SER A 817 -17.84 -8.00 -20.47
C SER A 817 -18.35 -7.38 -19.17
N GLU A 818 -17.60 -6.45 -18.57
CA GLU A 818 -18.01 -5.75 -17.36
C GLU A 818 -18.92 -4.57 -17.68
N LEU A 819 -18.59 -3.80 -18.72
CA LEU A 819 -19.42 -2.72 -19.27
C LEU A 819 -20.81 -3.22 -19.64
N LEU A 820 -20.91 -4.37 -20.30
CA LEU A 820 -22.19 -4.92 -20.75
C LEU A 820 -23.09 -5.41 -19.60
N ARG A 821 -22.61 -5.43 -18.35
CA ARG A 821 -23.45 -5.76 -17.17
C ARG A 821 -24.18 -4.54 -16.59
N VAL A 822 -23.95 -3.33 -17.09
CA VAL A 822 -24.70 -2.17 -16.59
C VAL A 822 -26.21 -2.40 -16.78
N PRO A 823 -27.05 -1.97 -15.82
CA PRO A 823 -28.49 -2.08 -15.96
C PRO A 823 -28.98 -1.15 -17.05
N PHE A 824 -29.72 -1.69 -18.01
CA PHE A 824 -30.28 -0.93 -19.12
C PHE A 824 -31.64 -1.50 -19.53
N PRO A 825 -32.68 -1.37 -18.67
CA PRO A 825 -34.05 -1.63 -19.08
C PRO A 825 -34.47 -0.68 -20.20
N LEU A 826 -35.18 -1.20 -21.19
CA LEU A 826 -35.78 -0.39 -22.26
C LEU A 826 -36.94 0.44 -21.69
N PRO A 827 -37.34 1.56 -22.32
CA PRO A 827 -38.41 2.42 -21.82
C PRO A 827 -39.78 1.73 -21.77
N THR A 828 -39.93 0.59 -22.46
CA THR A 828 -41.12 -0.26 -22.47
C THR A 828 -41.16 -1.27 -21.34
N ASP A 829 -40.13 -1.34 -20.49
CA ASP A 829 -40.03 -2.30 -19.40
C ASP A 829 -40.81 -1.84 -18.16
N ASP A 830 -41.49 -2.75 -17.46
CA ASP A 830 -42.29 -2.42 -16.27
C ASP A 830 -41.43 -1.98 -15.06
N SER A 831 -40.11 -2.17 -15.11
CA SER A 831 -39.18 -1.80 -14.04
C SER A 831 -38.74 -0.33 -14.03
N VAL A 832 -39.08 0.44 -15.07
CA VAL A 832 -38.72 1.87 -15.19
C VAL A 832 -39.91 2.79 -14.90
N ALA A 833 -39.66 4.10 -14.83
CA ALA A 833 -40.70 5.10 -14.63
C ALA A 833 -41.77 5.05 -15.74
N GLN A 834 -43.03 5.32 -15.38
CA GLN A 834 -44.15 5.33 -16.33
C GLN A 834 -43.98 6.33 -17.49
N ASP A 835 -43.18 7.38 -17.30
CA ASP A 835 -42.86 8.39 -18.32
C ASP A 835 -41.46 8.19 -18.95
N ALA A 836 -40.92 6.97 -18.90
CA ALA A 836 -39.60 6.61 -19.42
C ALA A 836 -39.36 7.01 -20.89
N GLU A 837 -40.36 6.81 -21.77
CA GLU A 837 -40.27 7.23 -23.18
C GLU A 837 -40.07 8.75 -23.31
N GLY A 838 -40.87 9.53 -22.58
CA GLY A 838 -40.75 11.00 -22.55
C GLY A 838 -39.41 11.48 -21.98
N ILE A 839 -38.83 10.73 -21.04
CA ILE A 839 -37.48 11.01 -20.52
C ILE A 839 -36.43 10.79 -21.61
N VAL A 840 -36.49 9.68 -22.36
CA VAL A 840 -35.55 9.38 -23.46
C VAL A 840 -35.60 10.47 -24.52
N GLU A 841 -36.80 10.85 -24.97
CA GLU A 841 -37.02 11.94 -25.93
C GLU A 841 -36.45 13.28 -25.42
N GLN A 842 -36.72 13.61 -24.15
CA GLN A 842 -36.23 14.84 -23.54
C GLN A 842 -34.69 14.88 -23.46
N VAL A 843 -34.05 13.77 -23.11
CA VAL A 843 -32.59 13.64 -23.08
C VAL A 843 -32.01 13.79 -24.49
N ALA A 844 -32.57 13.06 -25.47
CA ALA A 844 -32.13 13.14 -26.86
C ALA A 844 -32.24 14.57 -27.41
N ARG A 845 -33.36 15.25 -27.16
CA ARG A 845 -33.58 16.65 -27.57
C ARG A 845 -32.52 17.59 -26.97
N GLN A 846 -32.26 17.53 -25.66
CA GLN A 846 -31.27 18.41 -25.03
C GLN A 846 -29.83 18.18 -25.54
N ILE A 847 -29.47 16.92 -25.86
CA ILE A 847 -28.17 16.62 -26.46
C ILE A 847 -28.10 17.19 -27.89
N GLN A 848 -29.18 17.10 -28.67
CA GLN A 848 -29.25 17.69 -30.01
C GLN A 848 -29.18 19.23 -29.96
N GLU A 849 -29.88 19.87 -29.01
CA GLU A 849 -29.83 21.33 -28.79
C GLU A 849 -28.40 21.79 -28.52
N LEU A 850 -27.70 21.18 -27.56
CA LEU A 850 -26.31 21.54 -27.25
C LEU A 850 -25.35 21.28 -28.42
N ARG A 851 -25.63 20.26 -29.23
CA ARG A 851 -24.84 19.98 -30.44
C ARG A 851 -25.05 21.05 -31.53
N ASN A 852 -26.28 21.53 -31.65
CA ASN A 852 -26.70 22.48 -32.69
C ASN A 852 -26.57 23.95 -32.26
N GLU A 853 -26.27 24.23 -30.99
CA GLU A 853 -26.00 25.59 -30.50
C GLU A 853 -24.91 26.27 -31.36
N PRO A 854 -25.22 27.37 -32.07
CA PRO A 854 -24.18 28.16 -32.71
C PRO A 854 -23.32 28.77 -31.60
N ASN A 855 -22.06 28.35 -31.51
CA ASN A 855 -21.08 28.99 -30.63
C ASN A 855 -20.96 30.46 -31.06
N ASP A 856 -21.62 31.33 -30.32
CA ASP A 856 -21.86 32.72 -30.68
C ASP A 856 -20.52 33.47 -30.92
N GLY A 857 -20.34 33.97 -32.15
CA GLY A 857 -19.43 35.09 -32.43
C GLY A 857 -17.98 34.81 -32.86
N SER A 858 -17.72 33.97 -33.88
CA SER A 858 -16.77 34.34 -34.95
C SER A 858 -16.89 33.38 -36.13
N ALA A 859 -16.94 33.96 -37.32
CA ALA A 859 -16.88 33.26 -38.60
C ALA A 859 -15.60 32.41 -38.71
N ASP A 860 -15.72 31.35 -39.52
CA ASP A 860 -14.73 30.35 -39.90
C ASP A 860 -14.54 29.19 -38.91
N TYR A 861 -15.28 28.10 -39.18
CA TYR A 861 -14.85 26.73 -38.90
C TYR A 861 -13.55 26.48 -39.68
N LEU A 862 -12.42 26.92 -39.13
CA LEU A 862 -11.15 26.28 -39.39
C LEU A 862 -11.15 25.01 -38.52
N PRO A 863 -10.90 23.81 -39.09
CA PRO A 863 -10.71 22.59 -38.32
C PRO A 863 -9.74 22.84 -37.17
N LEU A 864 -9.82 22.08 -36.07
CA LEU A 864 -8.84 22.16 -34.97
C LEU A 864 -7.37 22.06 -35.44
N ALA A 865 -7.15 21.57 -36.66
CA ALA A 865 -5.87 21.54 -37.37
C ALA A 865 -5.31 22.93 -37.74
N ASP A 866 -6.14 23.95 -37.99
CA ASP A 866 -5.73 25.28 -38.45
C ASP A 866 -5.92 26.40 -37.41
N ALA A 867 -6.51 26.08 -36.25
CA ALA A 867 -6.64 27.00 -35.14
C ALA A 867 -5.30 27.12 -34.38
N THR A 868 -4.97 28.32 -33.90
CA THR A 868 -3.83 28.46 -32.98
C THR A 868 -4.07 27.58 -31.75
N PRO A 869 -3.02 26.93 -31.18
CA PRO A 869 -3.18 26.02 -30.04
C PRO A 869 -3.92 26.64 -28.84
N ALA A 870 -3.85 27.95 -28.67
CA ALA A 870 -4.58 28.69 -27.64
C ALA A 870 -6.10 28.72 -27.88
N ARG A 871 -6.56 29.03 -29.11
CA ARG A 871 -8.00 29.06 -29.45
C ARG A 871 -8.61 27.66 -29.40
N ALA A 872 -7.90 26.64 -29.89
CA ALA A 872 -8.34 25.25 -29.81
C ALA A 872 -8.58 24.79 -28.35
N ARG A 873 -7.71 25.21 -27.42
CA ARG A 873 -7.86 24.93 -25.97
C ARG A 873 -9.05 25.64 -25.37
N GLU A 874 -9.26 26.91 -25.71
CA GLU A 874 -10.39 27.70 -25.19
C GLU A 874 -11.74 27.13 -25.63
N THR A 875 -11.91 26.82 -26.92
CA THR A 875 -13.14 26.20 -27.44
C THR A 875 -13.41 24.84 -26.79
N SER A 876 -12.36 24.03 -26.63
CA SER A 876 -12.45 22.72 -25.96
C SER A 876 -12.89 22.86 -24.49
N PHE A 877 -12.34 23.84 -23.76
CA PHE A 877 -12.71 24.10 -22.37
C PHE A 877 -14.16 24.55 -22.23
N ARG A 878 -14.63 25.48 -23.08
CA ARG A 878 -16.04 25.93 -23.09
C ARG A 878 -17.00 24.77 -23.38
N ARG A 879 -16.71 23.96 -24.39
CA ARG A 879 -17.54 22.80 -24.76
C ARG A 879 -17.63 21.80 -23.60
N ARG A 880 -16.51 21.51 -22.94
CA ARG A 880 -16.48 20.65 -21.75
C ARG A 880 -17.35 21.19 -20.62
N LYS A 881 -17.25 22.48 -20.31
CA LYS A 881 -18.08 23.14 -19.28
C LYS A 881 -19.58 23.05 -19.59
N ASN A 882 -19.97 23.27 -20.85
CA ASN A 882 -21.39 23.16 -21.25
C ASN A 882 -21.89 21.71 -21.18
N VAL A 883 -21.07 20.74 -21.58
CA VAL A 883 -21.38 19.30 -21.44
C VAL A 883 -21.51 18.89 -19.97
N GLU A 884 -20.64 19.36 -19.09
CA GLU A 884 -20.72 19.11 -17.65
C GLU A 884 -22.01 19.72 -17.05
N ALA A 885 -22.33 20.96 -17.42
CA ALA A 885 -23.57 21.62 -17.00
C ALA A 885 -24.84 20.92 -17.51
N LEU A 886 -24.82 20.42 -18.75
CA LEU A 886 -25.91 19.61 -19.29
C LEU A 886 -26.02 18.27 -18.55
N GLN A 887 -24.90 17.59 -18.31
CA GLN A 887 -24.89 16.29 -17.63
C GLN A 887 -25.55 16.36 -16.24
N GLU A 888 -25.35 17.43 -15.47
CA GLU A 888 -26.04 17.63 -14.19
C GLU A 888 -27.57 17.67 -14.35
N LYS A 889 -28.08 18.30 -15.42
CA LYS A 889 -29.52 18.29 -15.74
C LYS A 889 -30.00 16.90 -16.17
N LEU A 890 -29.22 16.21 -17.00
CA LEU A 890 -29.54 14.86 -17.48
C LEU A 890 -29.55 13.85 -16.33
N ASN A 891 -28.66 13.97 -15.35
CA ASN A 891 -28.62 13.09 -14.18
C ASN A 891 -29.95 13.07 -13.43
N VAL A 892 -30.64 14.21 -13.28
CA VAL A 892 -31.97 14.28 -12.65
C VAL A 892 -32.99 13.44 -13.42
N LEU A 893 -32.98 13.52 -14.75
CA LEU A 893 -33.87 12.73 -15.62
C LEU A 893 -33.53 11.24 -15.55
N ILE A 894 -32.24 10.90 -15.54
CA ILE A 894 -31.76 9.51 -15.44
C ILE A 894 -32.15 8.91 -14.09
N TYR A 895 -31.98 9.62 -12.97
CA TYR A 895 -32.39 9.11 -11.67
C TYR A 895 -33.90 8.90 -11.58
N ARG A 896 -34.68 9.77 -12.23
CA ARG A 896 -36.13 9.60 -12.36
C ARG A 896 -36.50 8.38 -13.22
N TYR A 897 -35.81 8.16 -14.33
CA TYR A 897 -36.01 7.00 -15.20
C TYR A 897 -35.91 5.67 -14.43
N PHE A 898 -34.91 5.57 -13.53
CA PHE A 898 -34.69 4.41 -12.67
C PHE A 898 -35.51 4.44 -11.35
N GLY A 899 -36.35 5.45 -11.13
CA GLY A 899 -37.17 5.56 -9.92
C GLY A 899 -36.39 5.70 -8.61
N LEU A 900 -35.17 6.28 -8.66
CA LEU A 900 -34.29 6.34 -7.50
C LEU A 900 -34.78 7.32 -6.43
N THR A 901 -34.63 6.92 -5.18
CA THR A 901 -34.92 7.75 -4.01
C THR A 901 -33.78 8.74 -3.70
N GLU A 902 -34.07 9.80 -2.93
CA GLU A 902 -33.03 10.75 -2.48
C GLU A 902 -31.88 10.08 -1.70
N GLN A 903 -32.18 9.02 -0.94
CA GLN A 903 -31.16 8.27 -0.22
C GLN A 903 -30.23 7.53 -1.19
N GLU A 904 -30.76 6.88 -2.21
CA GLU A 904 -29.98 6.17 -3.23
C GLU A 904 -29.16 7.13 -4.09
N ILE A 905 -29.73 8.29 -4.45
CA ILE A 905 -29.00 9.37 -5.12
C ILE A 905 -27.83 9.86 -4.26
N SER A 906 -28.02 9.99 -2.94
CA SER A 906 -26.94 10.39 -2.02
C SER A 906 -25.78 9.37 -2.01
N LEU A 907 -26.06 8.05 -2.07
CA LEU A 907 -25.02 7.01 -2.19
C LEU A 907 -24.23 7.15 -3.49
N ILE A 908 -24.94 7.37 -4.60
CA ILE A 908 -24.35 7.54 -5.94
C ILE A 908 -23.45 8.77 -5.98
N GLU A 909 -23.94 9.91 -5.51
CA GLU A 909 -23.20 11.17 -5.52
C GLU A 909 -22.00 11.14 -4.58
N ASP A 910 -22.13 10.61 -3.36
CA ASP A 910 -20.99 10.50 -2.44
C ASP A 910 -19.92 9.54 -3.01
N THR A 911 -20.33 8.44 -3.62
CA THR A 911 -19.38 7.53 -4.27
C THR A 911 -18.62 8.21 -5.39
N THR A 912 -19.32 8.86 -6.31
CA THR A 912 -18.71 9.46 -7.51
C THR A 912 -17.92 10.74 -7.22
N ARG A 913 -18.30 11.51 -6.20
CA ARG A 913 -17.65 12.79 -5.86
C ARG A 913 -16.62 12.68 -4.73
N VAL A 914 -16.71 11.69 -3.85
CA VAL A 914 -15.84 11.55 -2.67
C VAL A 914 -14.99 10.28 -2.74
N PHE A 915 -15.62 9.10 -2.87
CA PHE A 915 -14.93 7.82 -2.71
C PHE A 915 -14.13 7.41 -3.96
N GLU A 916 -14.73 7.50 -5.14
CA GLU A 916 -14.13 7.15 -6.42
C GLU A 916 -12.85 7.95 -6.69
N PRO A 917 -12.84 9.30 -6.56
CA PRO A 917 -11.61 10.10 -6.79
C PRO A 917 -10.51 9.82 -5.77
N SER A 918 -10.88 9.40 -4.56
CA SER A 918 -9.94 9.15 -3.47
C SER A 918 -9.39 7.73 -3.45
N SER A 919 -9.86 6.85 -4.34
CA SER A 919 -9.41 5.47 -4.42
C SER A 919 -7.99 5.36 -4.98
N THR A 920 -7.21 4.40 -4.47
CA THR A 920 -5.85 4.09 -4.99
C THR A 920 -4.92 5.31 -5.18
N PRO A 921 -4.70 6.13 -4.14
CA PRO A 921 -3.83 7.30 -4.24
C PRO A 921 -2.44 6.92 -4.73
N THR A 922 -1.99 7.60 -5.79
CA THR A 922 -0.69 7.35 -6.43
C THR A 922 0.47 7.97 -5.66
N THR A 923 0.20 9.06 -4.95
CA THR A 923 1.16 9.73 -4.08
C THR A 923 0.51 10.05 -2.74
N TRP A 924 1.36 10.27 -1.74
CA TRP A 924 0.95 10.65 -0.39
C TRP A 924 0.03 11.88 -0.34
N ARG A 925 0.22 12.81 -1.30
CA ARG A 925 -0.47 14.10 -1.38
C ARG A 925 -1.22 14.26 -2.68
N SER A 926 -1.86 13.19 -3.16
CA SER A 926 -2.72 13.34 -4.32
C SER A 926 -3.84 14.35 -4.02
N PRO A 927 -4.01 15.41 -4.84
CA PRO A 927 -5.11 16.36 -4.68
C PRO A 927 -6.48 15.73 -4.94
N GLN A 928 -6.51 14.49 -5.45
CA GLN A 928 -7.73 13.72 -5.70
C GLN A 928 -8.23 12.99 -4.44
N THR A 929 -7.40 12.88 -3.39
CA THR A 929 -7.72 12.18 -2.14
C THR A 929 -8.54 13.06 -1.19
N VAL A 930 -9.70 13.49 -1.66
CA VAL A 930 -10.64 14.38 -0.96
C VAL A 930 -11.24 13.77 0.31
N THR A 931 -11.22 12.44 0.45
CA THR A 931 -11.66 11.75 1.68
C THR A 931 -10.90 12.17 2.93
N LEU A 932 -9.65 12.65 2.76
CA LEU A 932 -8.77 13.11 3.84
C LEU A 932 -8.81 14.61 4.06
N ASP A 933 -9.60 15.35 3.27
CA ASP A 933 -9.75 16.78 3.47
C ASP A 933 -10.55 17.05 4.74
N PRO A 934 -10.11 17.99 5.60
CA PRO A 934 -10.96 18.58 6.62
C PRO A 934 -12.26 19.13 6.00
N LEU A 935 -13.36 19.04 6.75
CA LEU A 935 -14.68 19.49 6.25
C LEU A 935 -14.71 20.99 5.97
N GLU A 936 -13.86 21.78 6.62
CA GLU A 936 -13.76 23.22 6.46
C GLU A 936 -12.99 23.64 5.20
N SER A 937 -12.18 22.74 4.63
CA SER A 937 -11.29 23.04 3.50
C SER A 937 -11.60 22.23 2.24
N THR A 938 -12.53 21.28 2.31
CA THR A 938 -12.92 20.48 1.14
C THR A 938 -13.62 21.34 0.07
N ASN A 939 -13.31 21.06 -1.19
CA ASN A 939 -13.96 21.70 -2.34
C ASN A 939 -15.11 20.86 -2.94
N VAL A 940 -15.50 19.77 -2.27
CA VAL A 940 -16.53 18.84 -2.77
C VAL A 940 -17.93 19.29 -2.35
N LYS A 941 -18.81 19.55 -3.31
CA LYS A 941 -20.23 19.85 -3.03
C LYS A 941 -21.01 18.61 -2.58
N PRO A 942 -21.96 18.73 -1.64
CA PRO A 942 -22.39 19.96 -0.94
C PRO A 942 -21.50 20.36 0.26
N TYR A 943 -20.55 19.53 0.67
CA TYR A 943 -19.72 19.72 1.86
C TYR A 943 -18.87 21.01 1.84
N SER A 944 -18.43 21.47 0.68
CA SER A 944 -17.66 22.71 0.53
C SER A 944 -18.40 23.98 0.99
N THR A 945 -19.74 23.93 0.99
CA THR A 945 -20.58 25.08 1.36
C THR A 945 -21.10 24.96 2.78
N ASP A 946 -21.51 23.75 3.17
CA ASP A 946 -22.26 23.52 4.41
C ASP A 946 -21.49 22.67 5.44
N GLY A 947 -20.31 22.15 5.09
CA GLY A 947 -19.43 21.37 5.97
C GLY A 947 -20.16 20.23 6.68
N LEU A 948 -19.95 20.13 8.00
CA LEU A 948 -20.61 19.15 8.89
C LEU A 948 -22.13 19.27 8.94
N ARG A 949 -22.71 20.42 8.55
CA ARG A 949 -24.17 20.62 8.59
C ARG A 949 -24.89 19.67 7.64
N VAL A 950 -24.30 19.34 6.49
CA VAL A 950 -24.85 18.35 5.54
C VAL A 950 -25.11 17.02 6.23
N TYR A 951 -24.14 16.53 7.00
CA TYR A 951 -24.26 15.29 7.75
C TYR A 951 -25.36 15.40 8.81
N ALA A 952 -25.35 16.47 9.62
CA ALA A 952 -26.30 16.68 10.71
C ALA A 952 -27.76 16.78 10.21
N GLU A 953 -28.00 17.50 9.12
CA GLU A 953 -29.31 17.62 8.47
C GLU A 953 -29.78 16.29 7.87
N THR A 954 -28.88 15.54 7.21
CA THR A 954 -29.20 14.21 6.66
C THR A 954 -29.56 13.21 7.76
N LEU A 955 -28.81 13.23 8.87
CA LEU A 955 -29.04 12.36 10.02
C LEU A 955 -30.39 12.67 10.68
N SER A 956 -30.61 13.94 11.05
CA SER A 956 -31.83 14.38 11.74
C SER A 956 -33.08 14.22 10.87
N SER A 957 -33.03 14.58 9.58
CA SER A 957 -34.16 14.39 8.65
C SER A 957 -34.54 12.92 8.48
N THR A 958 -33.55 12.01 8.44
CA THR A 958 -33.79 10.57 8.34
C THR A 958 -34.44 10.02 9.60
N LEU A 959 -33.92 10.35 10.78
CA LEU A 959 -34.48 9.94 12.07
C LEU A 959 -35.90 10.49 12.26
N ASN A 960 -36.13 11.77 11.93
CA ASN A 960 -37.45 12.40 12.03
C ASN A 960 -38.47 11.77 11.10
N ARG A 961 -38.08 11.37 9.88
CA ARG A 961 -38.97 10.66 8.95
C ARG A 961 -39.46 9.35 9.55
N TRP A 962 -38.59 8.59 10.19
CA TRP A 962 -38.96 7.35 10.88
C TRP A 962 -39.80 7.60 12.13
N ALA A 963 -39.41 8.56 12.96
CA ALA A 963 -40.16 8.94 14.17
C ALA A 963 -41.60 9.37 13.84
N ILE A 964 -41.80 10.17 12.79
CA ILE A 964 -43.12 10.58 12.31
C ILE A 964 -43.91 9.38 11.81
N SER A 965 -43.28 8.47 11.05
CA SER A 965 -43.96 7.26 10.55
C SER A 965 -44.40 6.30 11.66
N GLU A 966 -43.72 6.34 12.81
CA GLU A 966 -44.09 5.59 14.02
C GLU A 966 -45.04 6.35 14.96
N GLY A 967 -45.45 7.58 14.61
CA GLY A 967 -46.39 8.39 15.40
C GLY A 967 -45.78 9.10 16.61
N SER A 968 -44.46 9.31 16.64
CA SER A 968 -43.78 10.07 17.71
C SER A 968 -44.21 11.54 17.75
N GLN A 969 -44.43 12.08 18.95
CA GLN A 969 -44.61 13.51 19.19
C GLN A 969 -43.30 14.30 19.36
N HIS A 970 -42.18 13.59 19.53
CA HIS A 970 -40.86 14.20 19.67
C HIS A 970 -40.09 14.12 18.36
N LEU A 971 -39.34 15.17 18.06
CA LEU A 971 -38.42 15.26 16.95
C LEU A 971 -36.98 15.28 17.45
N VAL A 972 -36.06 15.09 16.52
CA VAL A 972 -34.64 15.02 16.74
C VAL A 972 -33.95 16.16 16.03
N LYS A 973 -33.03 16.84 16.73
CA LYS A 973 -32.13 17.85 16.20
C LYS A 973 -30.69 17.39 16.31
N ALA A 974 -29.87 17.70 15.31
CA ALA A 974 -28.45 17.42 15.33
C ALA A 974 -27.64 18.72 15.24
N ASP A 975 -26.82 18.97 16.25
CA ASP A 975 -25.88 20.09 16.31
C ASP A 975 -24.46 19.57 16.05
N ALA A 976 -23.68 20.26 15.22
CA ALA A 976 -22.33 19.83 14.84
C ALA A 976 -21.26 20.83 15.24
N ALA A 977 -20.08 20.33 15.61
CA ALA A 977 -18.90 21.13 15.87
C ALA A 977 -17.61 20.35 15.57
N SER A 978 -16.56 21.08 15.20
CA SER A 978 -15.21 20.56 14.98
C SER A 978 -14.20 21.32 15.84
N ASP A 979 -13.10 20.64 16.17
CA ASP A 979 -11.96 21.25 16.83
C ASP A 979 -10.68 20.98 16.03
N ASN A 980 -10.08 22.07 15.54
CA ASN A 980 -8.85 22.02 14.74
C ASN A 980 -7.61 21.66 15.56
N GLN A 981 -7.63 21.81 16.90
CA GLN A 981 -6.48 21.48 17.74
C GLN A 981 -6.36 19.98 17.98
N THR A 982 -7.46 19.29 18.21
CA THR A 982 -7.50 17.83 18.40
C THR A 982 -7.71 17.05 17.09
N GLY A 983 -8.22 17.70 16.04
CA GLY A 983 -8.53 17.06 14.76
C GLY A 983 -9.81 16.21 14.79
N LEU A 984 -10.69 16.42 15.77
CA LEU A 984 -11.94 15.70 15.96
C LEU A 984 -13.16 16.55 15.62
N ALA A 985 -14.22 15.89 15.19
CA ALA A 985 -15.55 16.47 15.04
C ALA A 985 -16.56 15.69 15.88
N VAL A 986 -17.58 16.40 16.35
CA VAL A 986 -18.66 15.88 17.19
C VAL A 986 -20.00 16.31 16.62
N VAL A 987 -20.94 15.37 16.57
CA VAL A 987 -22.35 15.64 16.30
C VAL A 987 -23.18 15.23 17.51
N ALA A 988 -23.92 16.19 18.04
CA ALA A 988 -24.82 16.05 19.18
C ALA A 988 -26.26 15.94 18.68
N VAL A 989 -26.87 14.78 18.88
CA VAL A 989 -28.27 14.49 18.53
C VAL A 989 -29.13 14.63 19.78
N ARG A 990 -30.13 15.49 19.79
CA ARG A 990 -31.01 15.78 20.94
C ARG A 990 -32.49 15.63 20.58
N LEU A 991 -33.30 15.27 21.57
CA LEU A 991 -34.76 15.31 21.45
C LEU A 991 -35.28 16.74 21.66
N GLU A 992 -36.16 17.21 20.79
CA GLU A 992 -36.90 18.47 20.93
C GLU A 992 -38.41 18.24 20.74
N GLU A 993 -39.23 19.05 21.41
CA GLU A 993 -40.70 19.06 21.26
C GLU A 993 -41.15 19.91 20.05
N ASP A 994 -40.28 20.72 19.43
CA ASP A 994 -40.65 21.65 18.35
C ASP A 994 -39.67 21.64 17.16
N ARG A 995 -40.15 22.05 15.96
CA ARG A 995 -39.35 22.06 14.72
C ARG A 995 -38.38 23.24 14.68
N SER A 996 -37.24 23.17 15.37
CA SER A 996 -36.16 24.15 15.21
C SER A 996 -35.04 23.62 14.29
N ALA A 997 -34.50 24.50 13.42
CA ALA A 997 -33.40 24.16 12.51
C ALA A 997 -32.10 23.85 13.29
N ALA A 998 -31.23 22.99 12.72
CA ALA A 998 -29.94 22.61 13.28
C ALA A 998 -29.13 23.84 13.75
N GLY A 999 -28.61 23.79 14.98
CA GLY A 999 -27.83 24.87 15.57
C GLY A 999 -26.33 24.53 15.64
N ALA A 1000 -25.48 25.54 15.61
CA ALA A 1000 -24.08 25.38 15.96
C ALA A 1000 -23.94 25.33 17.49
N ALA A 1001 -23.46 24.22 18.04
CA ALA A 1001 -23.14 24.13 19.46
C ALA A 1001 -21.64 24.29 19.68
N ALA A 1002 -21.22 25.20 20.56
CA ALA A 1002 -19.80 25.32 20.93
C ALA A 1002 -19.43 24.21 21.92
N LEU A 1003 -18.44 23.37 21.58
CA LEU A 1003 -17.83 22.42 22.50
C LEU A 1003 -16.85 23.15 23.42
N SER A 1004 -16.85 22.84 24.72
CA SER A 1004 -15.81 23.34 25.62
C SER A 1004 -14.51 22.57 25.39
N LYS A 1005 -13.36 23.26 25.51
CA LYS A 1005 -12.03 22.65 25.32
C LYS A 1005 -11.81 21.41 26.20
N GLN A 1006 -12.31 21.45 27.43
CA GLN A 1006 -12.20 20.35 28.39
C GLN A 1006 -13.01 19.11 27.96
N LEU A 1007 -14.19 19.30 27.36
CA LEU A 1007 -14.98 18.19 26.82
C LEU A 1007 -14.28 17.56 25.60
N THR A 1008 -13.68 18.38 24.73
CA THR A 1008 -12.94 17.87 23.57
C THR A 1008 -11.73 17.02 23.97
N GLU A 1009 -10.97 17.43 24.98
CA GLU A 1009 -9.84 16.65 25.51
C GLU A 1009 -10.31 15.29 26.07
N ILE A 1010 -11.41 15.26 26.82
CA ILE A 1010 -12.00 14.02 27.36
C ILE A 1010 -12.49 13.10 26.24
N LEU A 1011 -13.15 13.66 25.22
CA LEU A 1011 -13.65 12.89 24.07
C LEU A 1011 -12.51 12.33 23.22
N ALA A 1012 -11.42 13.09 23.06
CA ALA A 1012 -10.22 12.64 22.37
C ALA A 1012 -9.57 11.46 23.10
N ASP A 1013 -9.46 11.55 24.43
CA ASP A 1013 -8.99 10.44 25.24
C ASP A 1013 -9.93 9.24 25.12
N ALA A 1014 -11.24 9.40 25.28
CA ALA A 1014 -12.22 8.31 25.17
C ALA A 1014 -12.19 7.62 23.80
N TYR A 1015 -12.04 8.40 22.72
CA TYR A 1015 -11.92 7.88 21.36
C TYR A 1015 -10.68 6.98 21.20
N MET A 1016 -9.52 7.42 21.71
CA MET A 1016 -8.29 6.63 21.68
C MET A 1016 -8.40 5.33 22.47
N HIS A 1017 -9.04 5.35 23.65
CA HIS A 1017 -9.25 4.15 24.47
C HIS A 1017 -10.20 3.13 23.85
N SER A 1018 -11.16 3.58 23.03
CA SER A 1018 -12.14 2.71 22.41
C SER A 1018 -11.57 1.86 21.27
N SER A 1019 -10.45 2.29 20.69
CA SER A 1019 -9.81 1.63 19.55
C SER A 1019 -9.02 0.39 19.97
N LYS A 1020 -8.99 -0.65 19.13
CA LYS A 1020 -8.23 -1.89 19.37
C LYS A 1020 -7.08 -1.96 18.38
N LYS A 1021 -5.88 -2.31 18.84
CA LYS A 1021 -4.76 -2.62 17.95
C LYS A 1021 -4.47 -4.11 17.96
N ASP A 1022 -4.09 -4.63 16.79
CA ASP A 1022 -3.64 -6.00 16.58
C ASP A 1022 -2.43 -5.96 15.65
N GLY A 1023 -1.23 -6.01 16.23
CA GLY A 1023 0.03 -5.81 15.50
C GLY A 1023 0.09 -4.48 14.75
N MET A 1024 0.44 -4.51 13.45
CA MET A 1024 0.47 -3.32 12.58
C MET A 1024 -0.90 -2.75 12.19
N LEU A 1025 -2.03 -3.34 12.62
CA LEU A 1025 -3.37 -2.85 12.31
C LEU A 1025 -3.98 -2.10 13.50
N PHE A 1026 -4.41 -0.86 13.27
CA PHE A 1026 -5.10 -0.04 14.27
C PHE A 1026 -6.59 0.05 13.92
N TYR A 1027 -7.42 -0.73 14.63
CA TYR A 1027 -8.86 -0.74 14.45
C TYR A 1027 -9.52 0.38 15.26
N ARG A 1028 -9.98 1.41 14.54
CA ARG A 1028 -10.78 2.49 15.13
C ARG A 1028 -12.16 1.97 15.51
N ARG A 1029 -12.77 2.60 16.50
CA ARG A 1029 -14.18 2.43 16.82
C ARG A 1029 -14.90 3.76 16.73
N ASP A 1030 -16.10 3.74 16.18
CA ASP A 1030 -16.99 4.88 16.29
C ASP A 1030 -17.46 5.02 17.74
N LEU A 1031 -17.34 6.23 18.29
CA LEU A 1031 -17.81 6.53 19.63
C LEU A 1031 -19.22 7.12 19.55
N PHE A 1032 -20.20 6.34 20.03
CA PHE A 1032 -21.59 6.77 20.25
C PHE A 1032 -21.84 6.80 21.76
N LEU A 1033 -22.03 8.00 22.33
CA LEU A 1033 -22.33 8.17 23.75
C LEU A 1033 -23.81 8.48 23.91
N PHE A 1034 -24.56 7.59 24.57
CA PHE A 1034 -25.96 7.79 24.89
C PHE A 1034 -26.08 8.37 26.29
N GLN A 1035 -26.62 9.59 26.42
CA GLN A 1035 -26.79 10.31 27.68
C GLN A 1035 -28.21 10.86 27.75
N SER A 1036 -29.10 10.16 28.46
CA SER A 1036 -30.51 10.54 28.66
C SER A 1036 -31.24 10.94 27.36
N ASP A 1037 -31.37 12.23 27.09
CA ASP A 1037 -32.05 12.84 25.95
C ASP A 1037 -31.10 13.22 24.78
N GLN A 1038 -29.81 12.91 24.90
CA GLN A 1038 -28.76 13.26 23.95
C GLN A 1038 -27.93 12.04 23.51
N ILE A 1039 -27.50 12.02 22.25
CA ILE A 1039 -26.51 11.09 21.69
C ILE A 1039 -25.34 11.91 21.12
N LEU A 1040 -24.12 11.62 21.52
CA LEU A 1040 -22.91 12.21 20.93
C LEU A 1040 -22.24 11.22 19.99
N ILE A 1041 -21.91 11.67 18.77
CA ILE A 1041 -21.15 10.94 17.76
C ILE A 1041 -19.80 11.63 17.62
N VAL A 1042 -18.70 10.92 17.85
CA VAL A 1042 -17.34 11.48 17.77
C VAL A 1042 -16.47 10.71 16.79
N ARG A 1043 -15.86 11.43 15.83
CA ARG A 1043 -14.93 10.87 14.83
C ARG A 1043 -13.88 11.92 14.40
N PRO A 1044 -12.79 11.50 13.73
CA PRO A 1044 -11.84 12.42 13.10
C PRO A 1044 -12.52 13.37 12.10
N ASN A 1045 -12.09 14.63 12.08
CA ASN A 1045 -12.61 15.68 11.20
C ASN A 1045 -12.03 15.53 9.77
N ILE A 1046 -12.43 14.47 9.08
CA ILE A 1046 -12.11 14.21 7.68
C ILE A 1046 -13.38 13.84 6.91
N LEU A 1047 -13.47 14.27 5.64
CA LEU A 1047 -14.68 14.12 4.83
C LEU A 1047 -15.21 12.68 4.76
N LEU A 1048 -14.33 11.67 4.75
CA LEU A 1048 -14.71 10.24 4.73
C LEU A 1048 -15.75 9.88 5.81
N ASN A 1049 -15.63 10.47 7.00
CA ASN A 1049 -16.40 10.11 8.19
C ASN A 1049 -17.75 10.83 8.29
N TRP A 1050 -17.98 11.86 7.47
CA TRP A 1050 -19.08 12.81 7.63
C TRP A 1050 -19.84 13.07 6.32
N THR A 1051 -19.94 12.04 5.49
CA THR A 1051 -20.75 12.07 4.25
C THR A 1051 -22.25 11.87 4.54
N ARG A 1052 -23.13 12.18 3.57
CA ARG A 1052 -24.57 11.83 3.64
C ARG A 1052 -24.75 10.32 3.79
N THR A 1053 -23.93 9.54 3.10
CA THR A 1053 -23.87 8.08 3.22
C THR A 1053 -23.53 7.65 4.66
N ALA A 1054 -22.55 8.30 5.31
CA ALA A 1054 -22.25 8.05 6.71
C ALA A 1054 -23.47 8.38 7.61
N ALA A 1055 -24.11 9.53 7.41
CA ALA A 1055 -25.30 9.93 8.16
C ALA A 1055 -26.46 8.92 8.04
N LEU A 1056 -26.73 8.41 6.83
CA LEU A 1056 -27.76 7.40 6.59
C LEU A 1056 -27.46 6.07 7.30
N ASN A 1057 -26.19 5.68 7.35
CA ASN A 1057 -25.76 4.47 8.06
C ASN A 1057 -25.83 4.64 9.58
N ASP A 1058 -25.45 5.81 10.09
CA ASP A 1058 -25.53 6.13 11.51
C ASP A 1058 -26.96 6.23 12.00
N ALA A 1059 -27.87 6.79 11.21
CA ALA A 1059 -29.30 6.78 11.52
C ALA A 1059 -29.80 5.35 11.76
N ALA A 1060 -29.46 4.43 10.85
CA ALA A 1060 -29.85 3.02 10.96
C ALA A 1060 -29.22 2.34 12.19
N LYS A 1061 -27.96 2.66 12.49
CA LYS A 1061 -27.26 2.16 13.68
C LYS A 1061 -27.94 2.64 14.96
N ILE A 1062 -28.24 3.93 15.08
CA ILE A 1062 -28.95 4.52 16.23
C ILE A 1062 -30.32 3.84 16.42
N TYR A 1063 -31.10 3.74 15.34
CA TYR A 1063 -32.41 3.08 15.39
C TYR A 1063 -32.30 1.62 15.85
N GLY A 1064 -31.30 0.88 15.34
CA GLY A 1064 -31.05 -0.50 15.72
C GLY A 1064 -30.68 -0.66 17.20
N GLU A 1065 -29.78 0.17 17.73
CA GLU A 1065 -29.38 0.17 19.14
C GLU A 1065 -30.56 0.49 20.07
N ILE A 1066 -31.37 1.50 19.73
CA ILE A 1066 -32.58 1.85 20.49
C ILE A 1066 -33.58 0.68 20.49
N SER A 1067 -33.79 0.06 19.33
CA SER A 1067 -34.70 -1.08 19.19
C SER A 1067 -34.24 -2.31 19.98
N LEU A 1068 -32.94 -2.59 20.02
CA LEU A 1068 -32.35 -3.66 20.84
C LEU A 1068 -32.47 -3.34 22.33
N GLY A 1069 -32.25 -2.08 22.73
CA GLY A 1069 -32.46 -1.60 24.09
C GLY A 1069 -33.91 -1.84 24.55
N ARG A 1070 -34.90 -1.48 23.74
CA ARG A 1070 -36.34 -1.71 24.02
C ARG A 1070 -36.71 -3.19 24.18
N LYS A 1071 -36.01 -4.11 23.52
CA LYS A 1071 -36.25 -5.56 23.67
C LYS A 1071 -35.63 -6.15 24.94
N ARG A 1072 -34.62 -5.46 25.50
CA ARG A 1072 -33.90 -5.89 26.71
C ARG A 1072 -34.53 -5.32 27.99
N ALA A 1073 -35.10 -4.11 27.91
CA ALA A 1073 -35.96 -3.52 28.93
C ALA A 1073 -37.34 -4.21 28.92
#